data_AF-A0A2D8PAI5-F1
#
_entry.id   AF-A0A2D8PAI5-F1
#
_cell.length_a   1.000
_cell.length_b   1.000
_cell.length_c   1.000
_cell.angle_alpha   90.00
_cell.angle_beta   90.00
_cell.angle_gamma   90.00
#
_symmetry.space_group_name_H-M   'P 1'
#
loop_
_entity.id
_entity.type
_entity.pdbx_description
1 polymer ?
#
loop_
_entity_poly.entity_id
_entity_poly.type
_entity_poly.pdbx_seq_one_letter_code
_entity_poly.pdbx_strand_id
1 'polypeptide(L)'
;MADVQTKPFPNYQELPARLPNMIWWALRLFVAAATIFVMYLVVTDPEQGMTIFWRLLVPTLPLLFAAAPGIWRQVCPMALVNQLPRTFGISRERRLPPWLKNVAFLIATVSFFLLVSLRHLFFNVDSASLIVLMVGALTLAFGGGLVFAGRSGWCGTFCPLAPIQKAYGHAPLLVERNGYCPTCLGCQKNCYDFNPKAAFLTDLNDKDPWYAGHKRFFVAALPGFAIAFFTAPDPHEVGLFAYYSYLFIWMVGTMGFFFLCRSLIRLSNFRASAIAAMSALVIFYYFTAEGIVATLAALLGAAPPAFGPAIIQIVALIVAASVLWKGFQAERAFDALNAEASAGRTSVDVGKANAAARTSEGLVTEKTSGRSFAADPTKSLLEGIEAAGLSIDFGCRMGMCGADPVVVAEGGEHLDPPNDTELATLRRLGLEGRARLACVCRAAKGPVVIDLETDPASLPEPEPTLDAVDHAAVTGIQKIVVIGNGAAGSTVANELRRLGPSATIDLVAQENHPFYNRMAIGRLLYETQGIEDLYFVSQAAMAKKNINVRLNTLARSINREAQTVALGTGEILAYDRLFLANGAQAFAPPIPGMDKSGAFVLREASDAQAIRAWRQSEDCQNAMVLGGGVLGVEAADALRKLRLKTTIVQRSARLMDRELDEKGSRILQTFLTRIGIDVITGASAEELIGEDRVREVRLTNGSQQPCDLFIACAGVRPNVELAREAGLKVDRGVLVDEHMRTSDPNIFAIGDVAERPRQIGGLWTVGTSQAEIASSAVFGIVRTAHPPAPLVSLKMEGIDVKGFGIKEAGEGVEEIYDPDEPENIHRRLFITGGKIVGAVFVGPPGTGKDVGLAIQAGTSVEPILDRLRKFDWAALSEL
;
A
#
# COMPACT_ATOMS: atom_id res chain seq x y z
N MET A 1 -17.97 -2.24 24.43
CA MET A 1 -18.98 -2.94 23.58
C MET A 1 -20.02 -1.99 22.96
N ALA A 2 -20.32 -0.83 23.55
CA ALA A 2 -21.26 0.15 22.97
C ALA A 2 -20.72 0.87 21.71
N ASP A 3 -19.40 1.06 21.58
CA ASP A 3 -18.82 1.93 20.55
C ASP A 3 -18.62 1.26 19.17
N VAL A 4 -18.66 -0.07 19.08
CA VAL A 4 -18.59 -0.79 17.79
C VAL A 4 -19.90 -0.63 16.99
N GLN A 5 -21.01 -0.29 17.65
CA GLN A 5 -22.30 -0.15 16.98
C GLN A 5 -22.44 1.17 16.18
N THR A 6 -21.52 2.13 16.34
CA THR A 6 -21.59 3.44 15.67
C THR A 6 -20.86 3.49 14.33
N LYS A 7 -19.93 2.55 14.06
CA LYS A 7 -19.22 2.49 12.77
C LYS A 7 -20.14 1.89 11.68
N PRO A 8 -20.37 2.57 10.54
CA PRO A 8 -21.35 2.10 9.54
C PRO A 8 -20.98 0.77 8.87
N PHE A 9 -19.68 0.54 8.67
CA PHE A 9 -19.12 -0.63 7.99
C PHE A 9 -17.95 -1.23 8.78
N PRO A 10 -18.20 -1.89 9.93
CA PRO A 10 -17.14 -2.51 10.71
C PRO A 10 -16.49 -3.64 9.91
N ASN A 11 -15.16 -3.72 9.95
CA ASN A 11 -14.45 -4.86 9.38
C ASN A 11 -14.63 -6.11 10.27
N TYR A 12 -14.25 -7.28 9.77
CA TYR A 12 -14.49 -8.54 10.49
C TYR A 12 -13.77 -8.67 11.83
N GLN A 13 -12.65 -7.96 12.05
CA GLN A 13 -11.94 -7.96 13.33
C GLN A 13 -12.66 -7.10 14.38
N GLU A 14 -13.37 -6.08 13.91
CA GLU A 14 -14.20 -5.21 14.74
C GLU A 14 -15.55 -5.85 15.11
N LEU A 15 -15.97 -6.92 14.42
CA LEU A 15 -17.22 -7.63 14.73
C LEU A 15 -17.08 -8.49 16.01
N PRO A 16 -18.05 -8.43 16.95
CA PRO A 16 -18.04 -9.28 18.13
C PRO A 16 -18.23 -10.75 17.72
N ALA A 17 -17.48 -11.65 18.35
CA ALA A 17 -17.76 -13.08 18.26
C ALA A 17 -18.99 -13.39 19.14
N ARG A 18 -20.10 -13.83 18.54
CA ARG A 18 -21.32 -14.14 19.32
C ARG A 18 -21.28 -15.49 20.01
N LEU A 19 -20.49 -16.42 19.47
CA LEU A 19 -20.31 -17.76 20.01
C LEU A 19 -18.81 -18.04 20.18
N PRO A 20 -18.41 -18.76 21.25
CA PRO A 20 -17.06 -19.28 21.40
C PRO A 20 -16.64 -20.14 20.20
N ASN A 21 -15.35 -20.11 19.86
CA ASN A 21 -14.79 -20.89 18.74
C ASN A 21 -15.07 -22.40 18.85
N MET A 22 -15.16 -22.94 20.06
CA MET A 22 -15.52 -24.36 20.27
C MET A 22 -16.91 -24.69 19.76
N ILE A 23 -17.89 -23.80 19.96
CA ILE A 23 -19.26 -24.01 19.46
C ILE A 23 -19.25 -23.97 17.93
N TRP A 24 -18.50 -23.06 17.33
CA TRP A 24 -18.33 -23.03 15.88
C TRP A 24 -17.70 -24.29 15.32
N TRP A 25 -16.71 -24.86 16.01
CA TRP A 25 -16.12 -26.15 15.63
C TRP A 25 -17.13 -27.31 15.72
N ALA A 26 -17.90 -27.38 16.80
CA ALA A 26 -18.96 -28.39 16.95
C ALA A 26 -20.00 -28.26 15.82
N LEU A 27 -20.44 -27.05 15.50
CA LEU A 27 -21.38 -26.79 14.41
C LEU A 27 -20.81 -27.16 13.03
N ARG A 28 -19.52 -26.87 12.78
CA ARG A 28 -18.83 -27.25 11.53
C ARG A 28 -18.78 -28.77 11.37
N LEU A 29 -18.41 -29.49 12.43
CA LEU A 29 -18.36 -30.94 12.43
C LEU A 29 -19.75 -31.55 12.26
N PHE A 30 -20.77 -30.98 12.91
CA PHE A 30 -22.16 -31.39 12.75
C PHE A 30 -22.64 -31.23 11.30
N VAL A 31 -22.43 -30.07 10.68
CA VAL A 31 -22.84 -29.83 9.29
C VAL A 31 -22.06 -30.71 8.31
N ALA A 32 -20.77 -30.96 8.57
CA ALA A 32 -19.98 -31.91 7.78
C ALA A 32 -20.52 -33.34 7.90
N ALA A 33 -20.83 -33.81 9.11
CA ALA A 33 -21.44 -35.11 9.34
C ALA A 33 -22.83 -35.22 8.69
N ALA A 34 -23.66 -34.18 8.79
CA ALA A 34 -24.96 -34.12 8.11
C ALA A 34 -24.80 -34.16 6.59
N THR A 35 -23.77 -33.51 6.03
CA THR A 35 -23.47 -33.58 4.59
C THR A 35 -23.10 -35.00 4.16
N ILE A 36 -22.28 -35.70 4.93
CA ILE A 36 -21.91 -37.10 4.68
C ILE A 36 -23.14 -38.01 4.81
N PHE A 37 -23.99 -37.77 5.80
CA PHE A 37 -25.23 -38.52 5.99
C PHE A 37 -26.20 -38.35 4.81
N VAL A 38 -26.32 -37.13 4.27
CA VAL A 38 -27.13 -36.89 3.06
C VAL A 38 -26.55 -37.60 1.85
N MET A 39 -25.22 -37.60 1.68
CA MET A 39 -24.58 -38.40 0.62
C MET A 39 -24.87 -39.90 0.79
N TYR A 40 -24.80 -40.40 2.04
CA TYR A 40 -25.15 -41.78 2.35
C TYR A 40 -26.61 -42.09 1.99
N LEU A 41 -27.55 -41.20 2.32
CA LEU A 41 -28.95 -41.35 1.92
C LEU A 41 -29.12 -41.33 0.41
N VAL A 42 -28.49 -40.40 -0.32
CA VAL A 42 -28.56 -40.36 -1.80
C VAL A 42 -28.07 -41.66 -2.44
N VAL A 43 -27.15 -42.38 -1.80
CA VAL A 43 -26.67 -43.70 -2.25
C VAL A 43 -27.59 -44.85 -1.84
N THR A 44 -28.10 -44.84 -0.61
CA THR A 44 -28.84 -45.98 -0.03
C THR A 44 -30.36 -45.91 -0.24
N ASP A 45 -30.91 -44.71 -0.25
CA ASP A 45 -32.29 -44.38 -0.59
C ASP A 45 -32.30 -43.12 -1.50
N PRO A 46 -32.06 -43.31 -2.82
CA PRO A 46 -31.93 -42.21 -3.76
C PRO A 46 -33.14 -41.26 -3.77
N GLU A 47 -34.36 -41.80 -3.70
CA GLU A 47 -35.59 -41.00 -3.74
C GLU A 47 -35.68 -40.09 -2.53
N GLN A 48 -35.51 -40.65 -1.32
CA GLN A 48 -35.56 -39.86 -0.09
C GLN A 48 -34.37 -38.90 0.00
N GLY A 49 -33.16 -39.35 -0.32
CA GLY A 49 -31.94 -38.53 -0.27
C GLY A 49 -31.99 -37.34 -1.22
N MET A 50 -32.41 -37.54 -2.47
CA MET A 50 -32.56 -36.47 -3.46
C MET A 50 -33.69 -35.51 -3.08
N THR A 51 -34.79 -36.03 -2.55
CA THR A 51 -35.91 -35.22 -2.05
C THR A 51 -35.45 -34.30 -0.92
N ILE A 52 -34.77 -34.84 0.10
CA ILE A 52 -34.22 -34.04 1.22
C ILE A 52 -33.22 -33.00 0.71
N PHE A 53 -32.31 -33.38 -0.18
CA PHE A 53 -31.29 -32.46 -0.69
C PHE A 53 -31.91 -31.30 -1.47
N TRP A 54 -32.77 -31.61 -2.45
CA TRP A 54 -33.29 -30.62 -3.40
C TRP A 54 -34.55 -29.89 -2.95
N ARG A 55 -35.42 -30.52 -2.14
CA ARG A 55 -36.67 -29.92 -1.67
C ARG A 55 -36.59 -29.37 -0.25
N LEU A 56 -35.56 -29.71 0.53
CA LEU A 56 -35.38 -29.19 1.89
C LEU A 56 -34.05 -28.44 2.07
N LEU A 57 -32.90 -29.08 1.87
CA LEU A 57 -31.60 -28.48 2.21
C LEU A 57 -31.26 -27.30 1.30
N VAL A 58 -31.21 -27.49 -0.02
CA VAL A 58 -30.86 -26.43 -0.97
C VAL A 58 -31.83 -25.24 -0.88
N PRO A 59 -33.17 -25.44 -0.80
CA PRO A 59 -34.11 -24.33 -0.67
C PRO A 59 -34.03 -23.54 0.64
N THR A 60 -33.36 -24.02 1.70
CA THR A 60 -33.17 -23.21 2.93
C THR A 60 -32.02 -22.20 2.80
N LEU A 61 -31.08 -22.42 1.89
CA LEU A 61 -29.87 -21.61 1.77
C LEU A 61 -30.12 -20.16 1.31
N PRO A 62 -30.99 -19.87 0.32
CA PRO A 62 -31.25 -18.50 -0.12
C PRO A 62 -31.71 -17.55 1.01
N LEU A 63 -32.67 -17.99 1.84
CA LEU A 63 -33.14 -17.21 2.98
C LEU A 63 -32.04 -17.03 4.03
N LEU A 64 -31.23 -18.07 4.27
CA LEU A 64 -30.06 -17.97 5.14
C LEU A 64 -29.02 -16.97 4.59
N PHE A 65 -28.79 -16.94 3.28
CA PHE A 65 -27.86 -15.99 2.65
C PHE A 65 -28.35 -14.55 2.72
N ALA A 66 -29.67 -14.33 2.63
CA ALA A 66 -30.25 -13.00 2.79
C ALA A 66 -30.23 -12.54 4.26
N ALA A 67 -30.64 -13.41 5.19
CA ALA A 67 -30.79 -13.06 6.59
C ALA A 67 -29.45 -13.06 7.37
N ALA A 68 -28.67 -14.13 7.26
CA ALA A 68 -27.49 -14.39 8.08
C ALA A 68 -26.37 -15.14 7.31
N PRO A 69 -25.84 -14.57 6.21
CA PRO A 69 -24.84 -15.22 5.36
C PRO A 69 -23.55 -15.57 6.10
N GLY A 70 -23.20 -14.80 7.14
CA GLY A 70 -22.04 -15.07 7.99
C GLY A 70 -22.11 -16.43 8.70
N ILE A 71 -23.31 -16.86 9.12
CA ILE A 71 -23.53 -18.18 9.74
C ILE A 71 -23.22 -19.28 8.74
N TRP A 72 -23.78 -19.21 7.52
CA TRP A 72 -23.47 -20.20 6.48
C TRP A 72 -21.97 -20.25 6.18
N ARG A 73 -21.33 -19.08 6.05
CA ARG A 73 -19.88 -19.00 5.79
C ARG A 73 -19.05 -19.58 6.95
N GLN A 74 -19.58 -19.69 8.15
CA GLN A 74 -18.93 -20.35 9.30
C GLN A 74 -19.06 -21.88 9.26
N VAL A 75 -20.21 -22.41 8.84
CA VAL A 75 -20.52 -23.85 8.94
C VAL A 75 -20.46 -24.60 7.62
N CYS A 76 -20.27 -23.90 6.50
CA CYS A 76 -20.23 -24.48 5.17
C CYS A 76 -19.20 -25.64 5.08
N PRO A 77 -19.60 -26.83 4.61
CA PRO A 77 -18.71 -28.00 4.56
C PRO A 77 -17.55 -27.80 3.58
N MET A 78 -17.76 -27.09 2.47
CA MET A 78 -16.67 -26.72 1.55
C MET A 78 -15.69 -25.74 2.20
N ALA A 79 -16.16 -24.83 3.06
CA ALA A 79 -15.28 -23.90 3.77
C ALA A 79 -14.43 -24.63 4.80
N LEU A 80 -15.01 -25.59 5.52
CA LEU A 80 -14.27 -26.47 6.43
C LEU A 80 -13.20 -27.27 5.67
N VAL A 81 -13.58 -27.96 4.61
CA VAL A 81 -12.67 -28.81 3.81
C VAL A 81 -11.56 -27.99 3.14
N ASN A 82 -11.85 -26.77 2.68
CA ASN A 82 -10.83 -25.84 2.17
C ASN A 82 -9.77 -25.45 3.21
N GLN A 83 -10.06 -25.59 4.49
CA GLN A 83 -9.18 -25.14 5.58
C GLN A 83 -8.36 -26.29 6.18
N LEU A 84 -8.80 -27.54 5.98
CA LEU A 84 -8.08 -28.73 6.45
C LEU A 84 -6.61 -28.77 6.01
N PRO A 85 -6.24 -28.50 4.75
CA PRO A 85 -4.82 -28.48 4.35
C PRO A 85 -3.93 -27.54 5.18
N ARG A 86 -4.50 -26.44 5.67
CA ARG A 86 -3.77 -25.48 6.52
C ARG A 86 -3.69 -25.97 7.95
N THR A 87 -4.79 -26.50 8.48
CA THR A 87 -4.83 -27.10 9.81
C THR A 87 -3.83 -28.25 9.94
N PHE A 88 -3.60 -29.01 8.87
CA PHE A 88 -2.62 -30.10 8.81
C PHE A 88 -1.22 -29.66 8.35
N GLY A 89 -0.98 -28.38 8.06
CA GLY A 89 0.34 -27.87 7.65
C GLY A 89 0.83 -28.33 6.27
N ILE A 90 -0.07 -28.75 5.37
CA ILE A 90 0.26 -29.26 4.02
C ILE A 90 -0.09 -28.27 2.89
N SER A 91 -0.57 -27.07 3.23
CA SER A 91 -0.88 -26.02 2.25
C SER A 91 0.39 -25.36 1.70
N ARG A 92 0.38 -25.02 0.40
CA ARG A 92 1.44 -24.27 -0.30
C ARG A 92 1.30 -22.75 -0.17
N GLU A 93 0.17 -22.28 0.35
CA GLU A 93 -0.12 -20.87 0.64
C GLU A 93 0.22 -19.87 -0.49
N ARG A 94 0.00 -20.26 -1.75
CA ARG A 94 0.25 -19.35 -2.88
C ARG A 94 -0.78 -18.22 -2.93
N ARG A 95 -0.34 -17.01 -3.29
CA ARG A 95 -1.26 -15.90 -3.58
C ARG A 95 -1.92 -16.11 -4.94
N LEU A 96 -3.18 -15.70 -5.07
CA LEU A 96 -3.91 -15.75 -6.33
C LEU A 96 -3.29 -14.76 -7.34
N PRO A 97 -3.01 -15.15 -8.60
CA PRO A 97 -2.51 -14.22 -9.62
C PRO A 97 -3.47 -13.04 -9.86
N PRO A 98 -2.99 -11.83 -10.16
CA PRO A 98 -3.85 -10.65 -10.35
C PRO A 98 -4.93 -10.82 -11.42
N TRP A 99 -4.59 -11.39 -12.58
CA TRP A 99 -5.55 -11.66 -13.65
C TRP A 99 -6.69 -12.58 -13.18
N LEU A 100 -6.34 -13.59 -12.36
CA LEU A 100 -7.31 -14.55 -11.84
C LEU A 100 -8.20 -13.93 -10.76
N LYS A 101 -7.69 -12.98 -9.97
CA LYS A 101 -8.51 -12.20 -9.02
C LYS A 101 -9.59 -11.40 -9.74
N ASN A 102 -9.26 -10.82 -10.89
CA ASN A 102 -10.20 -10.00 -11.66
C ASN A 102 -11.30 -10.84 -12.31
N VAL A 103 -10.99 -12.06 -12.78
CA VAL A 103 -11.93 -12.91 -13.52
C VAL A 103 -12.66 -13.93 -12.61
N ALA A 104 -12.18 -14.17 -11.39
CA ALA A 104 -12.72 -15.18 -10.46
C ALA A 104 -14.25 -15.12 -10.29
N PHE A 105 -14.81 -13.93 -10.07
CA PHE A 105 -16.26 -13.79 -9.88
C PHE A 105 -17.05 -14.09 -11.17
N LEU A 106 -16.48 -13.81 -12.35
CA LEU A 106 -17.09 -14.20 -13.63
C LEU A 106 -17.08 -15.73 -13.78
N ILE A 107 -15.98 -16.40 -13.44
CA ILE A 107 -15.89 -17.87 -13.42
C ILE A 107 -16.98 -18.45 -12.50
N ALA A 108 -17.11 -17.90 -11.27
CA ALA A 108 -18.14 -18.33 -10.34
C ALA A 108 -19.56 -18.08 -10.86
N THR A 109 -19.79 -16.96 -11.56
CA THR A 109 -21.07 -16.60 -12.19
C THR A 109 -21.46 -17.57 -13.29
N VAL A 110 -20.54 -17.85 -14.22
CA VAL A 110 -20.78 -18.81 -15.31
C VAL A 110 -21.00 -20.21 -14.74
N SER A 111 -20.19 -20.61 -13.76
CA SER A 111 -20.33 -21.90 -13.08
C SER A 111 -21.67 -22.03 -12.37
N PHE A 112 -22.20 -20.95 -11.77
CA PHE A 112 -23.51 -20.94 -11.12
C PHE A 112 -24.63 -21.25 -12.11
N PHE A 113 -24.75 -20.47 -13.19
CA PHE A 113 -25.83 -20.67 -14.17
C PHE A 113 -25.72 -22.04 -14.84
N LEU A 114 -24.50 -22.47 -15.17
CA LEU A 114 -24.27 -23.79 -15.74
C LEU A 114 -24.70 -24.89 -14.78
N LEU A 115 -24.15 -24.96 -13.56
CA LEU A 115 -24.44 -26.03 -12.62
C LEU A 115 -25.91 -26.09 -12.19
N VAL A 116 -26.58 -24.94 -12.07
CA VAL A 116 -28.02 -24.92 -11.77
C VAL A 116 -28.83 -25.44 -12.95
N SER A 117 -28.51 -25.06 -14.19
CA SER A 117 -29.22 -25.59 -15.38
C SER A 117 -28.99 -27.10 -15.60
N LEU A 118 -27.80 -27.61 -15.30
CA LEU A 118 -27.48 -29.05 -15.36
C LEU A 118 -28.34 -29.90 -14.41
N ARG A 119 -29.05 -29.28 -13.47
CA ARG A 119 -29.93 -29.97 -12.55
C ARG A 119 -31.08 -30.69 -13.26
N HIS A 120 -31.67 -30.10 -14.30
CA HIS A 120 -32.75 -30.76 -15.07
C HIS A 120 -32.23 -31.90 -15.95
N LEU A 121 -30.96 -31.82 -16.36
CA LEU A 121 -30.33 -32.80 -17.26
C LEU A 121 -29.76 -34.02 -16.56
N PHE A 122 -29.18 -33.81 -15.37
CA PHE A 122 -28.40 -34.82 -14.68
C PHE A 122 -28.79 -34.95 -13.22
N PHE A 123 -28.69 -33.85 -12.45
CA PHE A 123 -28.69 -33.96 -10.98
C PHE A 123 -30.05 -34.21 -10.32
N ASN A 124 -31.16 -34.00 -11.04
CA ASN A 124 -32.51 -34.38 -10.59
C ASN A 124 -32.91 -35.79 -11.04
N VAL A 125 -32.20 -36.37 -12.02
CA VAL A 125 -32.60 -37.64 -12.67
C VAL A 125 -31.76 -38.80 -12.15
N ASP A 126 -30.46 -38.55 -11.90
CA ASP A 126 -29.50 -39.57 -11.50
C ASP A 126 -28.81 -39.21 -10.17
N SER A 127 -28.95 -40.09 -9.18
CA SER A 127 -28.34 -39.93 -7.86
C SER A 127 -26.82 -40.04 -7.90
N ALA A 128 -26.26 -40.83 -8.83
CA ALA A 128 -24.81 -40.95 -8.98
C ALA A 128 -24.19 -39.62 -9.44
N SER A 129 -24.81 -38.95 -10.42
CA SER A 129 -24.42 -37.60 -10.86
C SER A 129 -24.49 -36.57 -9.75
N LEU A 130 -25.48 -36.66 -8.85
CA LEU A 130 -25.56 -35.80 -7.67
C LEU A 130 -24.41 -36.07 -6.67
N ILE A 131 -24.05 -37.33 -6.44
CA ILE A 131 -22.89 -37.68 -5.60
C ILE A 131 -21.59 -37.14 -6.20
N VAL A 132 -21.40 -37.29 -7.51
CA VAL A 132 -20.23 -36.73 -8.22
C VAL A 132 -20.14 -35.23 -8.04
N LEU A 133 -21.26 -34.50 -8.13
CA LEU A 133 -21.31 -33.07 -7.86
C LEU A 133 -20.88 -32.73 -6.42
N MET A 134 -21.44 -33.44 -5.43
CA MET A 134 -21.16 -33.19 -4.02
C MET A 134 -19.70 -33.49 -3.65
N VAL A 135 -19.19 -34.66 -4.04
CA VAL A 135 -17.80 -35.09 -3.80
C VAL A 135 -16.83 -34.21 -4.59
N GLY A 136 -17.15 -33.89 -5.85
CA GLY A 136 -16.35 -33.00 -6.69
C GLY A 136 -16.21 -31.60 -6.07
N ALA A 137 -17.29 -31.03 -5.55
CA ALA A 137 -17.26 -29.73 -4.88
C ALA A 137 -16.37 -29.74 -3.62
N LEU A 138 -16.44 -30.78 -2.79
CA LEU A 138 -15.57 -30.92 -1.63
C LEU A 138 -14.10 -31.15 -2.02
N THR A 139 -13.85 -31.94 -3.07
CA THR A 139 -12.50 -32.23 -3.58
C THR A 139 -11.84 -30.97 -4.14
N LEU A 140 -12.56 -30.18 -4.93
CA LEU A 140 -12.07 -28.91 -5.43
C LEU A 140 -11.85 -27.90 -4.31
N ALA A 141 -12.72 -27.88 -3.29
CA ALA A 141 -12.53 -27.05 -2.10
C ALA A 141 -11.23 -27.41 -1.37
N PHE A 142 -10.96 -28.71 -1.17
CA PHE A 142 -9.71 -29.21 -0.59
C PHE A 142 -8.49 -28.84 -1.43
N GLY A 143 -8.54 -29.09 -2.75
CA GLY A 143 -7.48 -28.75 -3.69
C GLY A 143 -7.15 -27.25 -3.71
N GLY A 144 -8.17 -26.40 -3.67
CA GLY A 144 -8.00 -24.96 -3.49
C GLY A 144 -7.27 -24.61 -2.19
N GLY A 145 -7.55 -25.34 -1.11
CA GLY A 145 -6.91 -25.20 0.19
C GLY A 145 -5.45 -25.65 0.21
N LEU A 146 -5.10 -26.68 -0.57
CA LEU A 146 -3.74 -27.16 -0.76
C LEU A 146 -2.88 -26.14 -1.50
N VAL A 147 -3.44 -25.43 -2.49
CA VAL A 147 -2.65 -24.57 -3.38
C VAL A 147 -2.59 -23.12 -2.89
N PHE A 148 -3.71 -22.53 -2.50
CA PHE A 148 -3.82 -21.08 -2.31
C PHE A 148 -4.01 -20.67 -0.84
N ALA A 149 -3.50 -19.49 -0.48
CA ALA A 149 -3.57 -18.95 0.88
C ALA A 149 -4.97 -18.47 1.27
N GLY A 150 -5.36 -18.65 2.54
CA GLY A 150 -6.66 -18.22 3.07
C GLY A 150 -7.88 -18.74 2.30
N ARG A 151 -9.05 -18.08 2.45
CA ARG A 151 -10.27 -18.50 1.72
C ARG A 151 -10.23 -18.28 0.20
N SER A 152 -9.10 -17.80 -0.34
CA SER A 152 -8.90 -17.56 -1.78
C SER A 152 -8.88 -18.83 -2.62
N GLY A 153 -8.64 -19.99 -2.00
CA GLY A 153 -8.58 -21.26 -2.71
C GLY A 153 -9.92 -21.74 -3.25
N TRP A 154 -11.05 -21.32 -2.67
CA TRP A 154 -12.36 -21.79 -3.11
C TRP A 154 -13.49 -20.79 -2.79
N CYS A 155 -13.81 -20.62 -1.50
CA CYS A 155 -15.05 -19.99 -1.04
C CYS A 155 -15.25 -18.54 -1.49
N GLY A 156 -14.17 -17.76 -1.61
CA GLY A 156 -14.23 -16.36 -2.04
C GLY A 156 -13.96 -16.13 -3.53
N THR A 157 -13.62 -17.18 -4.28
CA THR A 157 -13.01 -17.06 -5.62
C THR A 157 -13.74 -17.91 -6.65
N PHE A 158 -13.73 -19.23 -6.51
CA PHE A 158 -14.24 -20.18 -7.51
C PHE A 158 -15.58 -20.80 -7.14
N CYS A 159 -15.99 -20.69 -5.87
CA CYS A 159 -17.24 -21.26 -5.39
C CYS A 159 -18.44 -20.72 -6.19
N PRO A 160 -19.22 -21.58 -6.88
CA PRO A 160 -20.38 -21.15 -7.66
C PRO A 160 -21.47 -20.46 -6.82
N LEU A 161 -21.48 -20.67 -5.50
CA LEU A 161 -22.43 -20.01 -4.60
C LEU A 161 -21.99 -18.60 -4.17
N ALA A 162 -20.75 -18.18 -4.44
CA ALA A 162 -20.26 -16.88 -4.02
C ALA A 162 -21.04 -15.68 -4.62
N PRO A 163 -21.43 -15.69 -5.92
CA PRO A 163 -22.24 -14.62 -6.51
C PRO A 163 -23.60 -14.47 -5.84
N ILE A 164 -24.34 -15.56 -5.64
CA ILE A 164 -25.67 -15.52 -5.01
C ILE A 164 -25.59 -15.14 -3.52
N GLN A 165 -24.55 -15.60 -2.80
CA GLN A 165 -24.30 -15.18 -1.42
C GLN A 165 -24.06 -13.68 -1.30
N LYS A 166 -23.27 -13.09 -2.22
CA LYS A 166 -23.03 -11.64 -2.25
C LYS A 166 -24.29 -10.87 -2.64
N ALA A 167 -25.03 -11.35 -3.65
CA ALA A 167 -26.24 -10.70 -4.13
C ALA A 167 -27.37 -10.70 -3.09
N TYR A 168 -27.62 -11.82 -2.42
CA TYR A 168 -28.66 -11.89 -1.39
C TYR A 168 -28.19 -11.26 -0.07
N GLY A 169 -26.94 -11.49 0.32
CA GLY A 169 -26.36 -11.00 1.56
C GLY A 169 -25.79 -9.58 1.48
N HIS A 170 -26.29 -8.72 0.60
CA HIS A 170 -25.72 -7.38 0.41
C HIS A 170 -25.94 -6.45 1.62
N ALA A 171 -26.99 -6.68 2.40
CA ALA A 171 -27.29 -5.95 3.63
C ALA A 171 -27.93 -6.89 4.67
N PRO A 172 -27.13 -7.81 5.24
CA PRO A 172 -27.66 -8.93 6.02
C PRO A 172 -28.33 -8.46 7.31
N LEU A 173 -29.39 -9.17 7.72
CA LEU A 173 -30.11 -8.88 8.96
C LEU A 173 -29.22 -9.13 10.18
N LEU A 174 -28.42 -10.19 10.12
CA LEU A 174 -27.46 -10.62 11.12
C LEU A 174 -26.05 -10.68 10.51
N VAL A 175 -25.12 -9.89 11.07
CA VAL A 175 -23.70 -9.92 10.70
C VAL A 175 -22.93 -10.73 11.72
N GLU A 176 -22.08 -11.66 11.27
CA GLU A 176 -21.24 -12.51 12.13
C GLU A 176 -19.77 -12.39 11.71
N ARG A 177 -18.86 -12.42 12.69
CA ARG A 177 -17.41 -12.40 12.45
C ARG A 177 -16.98 -13.64 11.66
N ASN A 178 -16.02 -13.48 10.74
CA ASN A 178 -15.37 -14.62 10.08
C ASN A 178 -14.47 -15.35 11.08
N GLY A 179 -14.72 -16.65 11.29
CA GLY A 179 -13.99 -17.51 12.23
C GLY A 179 -12.92 -18.43 11.62
N TYR A 180 -12.44 -18.16 10.40
CA TYR A 180 -11.40 -18.98 9.74
C TYR A 180 -10.14 -18.23 9.33
N CYS A 181 -10.20 -16.92 9.14
CA CYS A 181 -9.02 -16.11 8.82
C CYS A 181 -8.63 -15.32 10.08
N PRO A 182 -7.47 -15.58 10.70
CA PRO A 182 -6.99 -14.78 11.83
C PRO A 182 -6.49 -13.39 11.38
N THR A 183 -5.93 -13.31 10.17
CA THR A 183 -5.43 -12.08 9.53
C THR A 183 -5.93 -11.96 8.09
N CYS A 184 -6.01 -10.73 7.57
CA CYS A 184 -6.41 -10.49 6.18
C CYS A 184 -5.22 -10.74 5.23
N LEU A 185 -5.45 -11.49 4.15
CA LEU A 185 -4.42 -11.89 3.18
C LEU A 185 -4.58 -11.23 1.80
N GLY A 186 -5.50 -10.26 1.65
CA GLY A 186 -5.69 -9.54 0.36
C GLY A 186 -6.13 -10.45 -0.80
N CYS A 187 -6.86 -11.52 -0.50
CA CYS A 187 -7.22 -12.58 -1.44
C CYS A 187 -8.12 -12.14 -2.60
N GLN A 188 -8.99 -11.16 -2.34
CA GLN A 188 -10.05 -10.68 -3.22
C GLN A 188 -10.13 -9.16 -3.09
N LYS A 189 -10.39 -8.45 -4.19
CA LYS A 189 -10.46 -6.97 -4.23
C LYS A 189 -11.45 -6.42 -3.19
N ASN A 190 -12.70 -6.89 -3.23
CA ASN A 190 -13.73 -6.58 -2.23
C ASN A 190 -14.19 -7.88 -1.53
N CYS A 191 -13.45 -8.26 -0.49
CA CYS A 191 -13.70 -9.51 0.24
C CYS A 191 -14.95 -9.41 1.13
N TYR A 192 -15.95 -10.24 0.84
CA TYR A 192 -17.18 -10.30 1.64
C TYR A 192 -16.93 -10.73 3.10
N ASP A 193 -15.97 -11.64 3.31
CA ASP A 193 -15.58 -12.07 4.67
C ASP A 193 -14.87 -10.98 5.47
N PHE A 194 -14.36 -9.94 4.80
CA PHE A 194 -13.66 -8.83 5.44
C PHE A 194 -14.63 -7.71 5.84
N ASN A 195 -15.50 -7.29 4.92
CA ASN A 195 -16.51 -6.27 5.19
C ASN A 195 -17.85 -6.63 4.50
N PRO A 196 -18.70 -7.44 5.15
CA PRO A 196 -19.90 -7.99 4.52
C PRO A 196 -20.96 -6.93 4.19
N LYS A 197 -20.96 -5.79 4.89
CA LYS A 197 -21.90 -4.68 4.65
C LYS A 197 -21.45 -3.77 3.51
N ALA A 198 -20.14 -3.63 3.27
CA ALA A 198 -19.61 -2.76 2.22
C ALA A 198 -19.29 -3.50 0.92
N ALA A 199 -18.89 -4.78 0.98
CA ALA A 199 -18.28 -5.47 -0.16
C ALA A 199 -19.11 -5.44 -1.44
N PHE A 200 -20.44 -5.63 -1.35
CA PHE A 200 -21.31 -5.59 -2.53
C PHE A 200 -21.55 -4.17 -3.06
N LEU A 201 -21.69 -3.18 -2.16
CA LEU A 201 -21.74 -1.75 -2.52
C LEU A 201 -20.46 -1.33 -3.26
N THR A 202 -19.30 -1.71 -2.73
CA THR A 202 -18.00 -1.43 -3.34
C THR A 202 -17.83 -2.17 -4.68
N ASP A 203 -18.28 -3.42 -4.79
CA ASP A 203 -18.24 -4.17 -6.06
C ASP A 203 -19.05 -3.51 -7.17
N LEU A 204 -20.20 -2.90 -6.85
CA LEU A 204 -21.09 -2.24 -7.81
C LEU A 204 -20.68 -0.81 -8.14
N ASN A 205 -19.96 -0.14 -7.24
CA ASN A 205 -19.44 1.21 -7.40
C ASN A 205 -17.93 1.24 -7.71
N ASP A 206 -17.36 0.09 -8.08
CA ASP A 206 -15.97 0.01 -8.51
C ASP A 206 -15.73 0.88 -9.76
N LYS A 207 -14.58 1.54 -9.81
CA LYS A 207 -14.22 2.43 -10.92
C LYS A 207 -14.01 1.67 -12.22
N ASP A 208 -13.60 0.39 -12.15
CA ASP A 208 -13.46 -0.47 -13.32
C ASP A 208 -14.85 -0.90 -13.83
N PRO A 209 -15.28 -0.41 -15.01
CA PRO A 209 -16.59 -0.73 -15.56
C PRO A 209 -16.74 -2.22 -15.91
N TRP A 210 -15.66 -2.88 -16.29
CA TRP A 210 -15.66 -4.31 -16.62
C TRP A 210 -15.87 -5.14 -15.34
N TYR A 211 -15.12 -4.83 -14.29
CA TYR A 211 -15.25 -5.47 -12.98
C TYR A 211 -16.66 -5.26 -12.41
N ALA A 212 -17.17 -4.03 -12.35
CA ALA A 212 -18.54 -3.76 -11.85
C ALA A 212 -19.63 -4.32 -12.78
N GLY A 213 -19.35 -4.41 -14.09
CA GLY A 213 -20.30 -4.82 -15.12
C GLY A 213 -20.76 -6.27 -14.94
N HIS A 214 -19.84 -7.21 -14.72
CA HIS A 214 -20.22 -8.62 -14.62
C HIS A 214 -20.94 -8.97 -13.29
N LYS A 215 -20.85 -8.14 -12.24
CA LYS A 215 -21.69 -8.28 -11.03
C LYS A 215 -23.12 -7.83 -11.32
N ARG A 216 -23.28 -6.73 -12.05
CA ARG A 216 -24.57 -6.23 -12.53
C ARG A 216 -25.24 -7.22 -13.47
N PHE A 217 -24.48 -7.84 -14.38
CA PHE A 217 -24.96 -8.93 -15.24
C PHE A 217 -25.59 -10.06 -14.43
N PHE A 218 -24.87 -10.57 -13.42
CA PHE A 218 -25.37 -11.66 -12.58
C PHE A 218 -26.71 -11.33 -11.92
N VAL A 219 -26.82 -10.19 -11.23
CA VAL A 219 -28.05 -9.82 -10.52
C VAL A 219 -29.19 -9.43 -11.43
N ALA A 220 -28.91 -8.83 -12.59
CA ALA A 220 -29.93 -8.46 -13.57
C ALA A 220 -30.56 -9.69 -14.25
N ALA A 221 -29.77 -10.73 -14.50
CA ALA A 221 -30.25 -11.97 -15.12
C ALA A 221 -30.91 -12.94 -14.12
N LEU A 222 -30.65 -12.80 -12.81
CA LEU A 222 -31.04 -13.76 -11.78
C LEU A 222 -32.57 -13.97 -11.66
N PRO A 223 -33.44 -12.93 -11.70
CA PRO A 223 -34.90 -13.13 -11.64
C PRO A 223 -35.42 -13.94 -12.83
N GLY A 224 -34.97 -13.62 -14.04
CA GLY A 224 -35.38 -14.32 -15.25
C GLY A 224 -34.90 -15.76 -15.25
N PHE A 225 -33.66 -15.98 -14.82
CA PHE A 225 -33.14 -17.33 -14.64
C PHE A 225 -33.95 -18.13 -13.61
N ALA A 226 -34.36 -17.53 -12.48
CA ALA A 226 -35.17 -18.20 -11.47
C ALA A 226 -36.55 -18.60 -12.02
N ILE A 227 -37.24 -17.70 -12.73
CA ILE A 227 -38.52 -18.02 -13.39
C ILE A 227 -38.30 -19.15 -14.39
N ALA A 228 -37.36 -18.96 -15.31
CA ALA A 228 -37.13 -19.90 -16.40
C ALA A 228 -36.71 -21.27 -15.90
N PHE A 229 -35.93 -21.35 -14.82
CA PHE A 229 -35.54 -22.62 -14.22
C PHE A 229 -36.76 -23.44 -13.78
N PHE A 230 -37.78 -22.82 -13.17
CA PHE A 230 -38.96 -23.55 -12.70
C PHE A 230 -40.05 -23.74 -13.76
N THR A 231 -40.05 -22.95 -14.84
CA THR A 231 -41.06 -23.01 -15.91
C THR A 231 -40.55 -23.62 -17.21
N ALA A 232 -39.25 -23.93 -17.31
CA ALA A 232 -38.67 -24.51 -18.52
C ALA A 232 -39.29 -25.88 -18.82
N PRO A 233 -39.55 -26.17 -20.12
CA PRO A 233 -39.94 -27.51 -20.54
C PRO A 233 -38.81 -28.52 -20.27
N ASP A 234 -39.17 -29.80 -20.18
CA ASP A 234 -38.20 -30.87 -19.93
C ASP A 234 -37.16 -30.92 -21.08
N PRO A 235 -35.85 -30.75 -20.80
CA PRO A 235 -34.82 -30.79 -21.82
C PRO A 235 -34.73 -32.13 -22.56
N HIS A 236 -35.20 -33.24 -21.97
CA HIS A 236 -35.26 -34.54 -22.63
C HIS A 236 -36.35 -34.61 -23.71
N GLU A 237 -37.36 -33.75 -23.64
CA GLU A 237 -38.45 -33.69 -24.62
C GLU A 237 -38.20 -32.64 -25.72
N VAL A 238 -37.74 -31.43 -25.34
CA VAL A 238 -37.57 -30.32 -26.30
C VAL A 238 -36.15 -30.20 -26.88
N GLY A 239 -35.20 -30.95 -26.33
CA GLY A 239 -33.79 -30.89 -26.68
C GLY A 239 -33.02 -29.71 -26.07
N LEU A 240 -31.68 -29.86 -26.03
CA LEU A 240 -30.78 -28.93 -25.34
C LEU A 240 -30.86 -27.50 -25.87
N PHE A 241 -30.93 -27.33 -27.19
CA PHE A 241 -30.95 -26.00 -27.81
C PHE A 241 -32.18 -25.21 -27.38
N ALA A 242 -33.37 -25.83 -27.41
CA ALA A 242 -34.61 -25.19 -27.01
C ALA A 242 -34.61 -24.84 -25.51
N TYR A 243 -34.14 -25.77 -24.66
CA TYR A 243 -34.01 -25.55 -23.22
C TYR A 243 -33.10 -24.36 -22.89
N TYR A 244 -31.87 -24.33 -23.42
CA TYR A 244 -30.95 -23.23 -23.16
C TYR A 244 -31.38 -21.91 -23.79
N SER A 245 -32.04 -21.94 -24.95
CA SER A 245 -32.66 -20.75 -25.56
C SER A 245 -33.75 -20.18 -24.66
N TYR A 246 -34.59 -21.04 -24.06
CA TYR A 246 -35.62 -20.62 -23.13
C TYR A 246 -35.03 -19.91 -21.89
N LEU A 247 -34.02 -20.51 -21.25
CA LEU A 247 -33.31 -19.89 -20.13
C LEU A 247 -32.70 -18.53 -20.53
N PHE A 248 -32.04 -18.49 -21.68
CA PHE A 248 -31.39 -17.27 -22.19
C PHE A 248 -32.39 -16.14 -22.47
N ILE A 249 -33.53 -16.44 -23.09
CA ILE A 249 -34.57 -15.44 -23.40
C ILE A 249 -35.07 -14.75 -22.14
N TRP A 250 -35.36 -15.52 -21.08
CA TRP A 250 -35.81 -14.95 -19.80
C TRP A 250 -34.71 -14.14 -19.10
N MET A 251 -33.47 -14.61 -19.13
CA MET A 251 -32.31 -13.86 -18.60
C MET A 251 -32.14 -12.52 -19.32
N VAL A 252 -32.18 -12.52 -20.66
CA VAL A 252 -32.08 -11.31 -21.48
C VAL A 252 -33.28 -10.39 -21.24
N GLY A 253 -34.49 -10.93 -21.14
CA GLY A 253 -35.70 -10.15 -20.87
C GLY A 253 -35.62 -9.39 -19.54
N THR A 254 -35.23 -10.08 -18.46
CA THR A 254 -35.07 -9.44 -17.14
C THR A 254 -33.87 -8.49 -17.07
N MET A 255 -32.79 -8.80 -17.79
CA MET A 255 -31.65 -7.90 -17.93
C MET A 255 -32.03 -6.63 -18.71
N GLY A 256 -32.78 -6.76 -19.80
CA GLY A 256 -33.32 -5.65 -20.58
C GLY A 256 -34.24 -4.78 -19.72
N PHE A 257 -35.14 -5.39 -18.95
CA PHE A 257 -35.99 -4.69 -17.99
C PHE A 257 -35.18 -3.95 -16.92
N PHE A 258 -34.14 -4.58 -16.36
CA PHE A 258 -33.25 -3.97 -15.39
C PHE A 258 -32.58 -2.70 -15.93
N PHE A 259 -32.01 -2.76 -17.14
CA PHE A 259 -31.37 -1.59 -17.76
C PHE A 259 -32.40 -0.54 -18.20
N LEU A 260 -33.57 -0.95 -18.70
CA LEU A 260 -34.66 -0.05 -19.04
C LEU A 260 -35.15 0.74 -17.82
N CYS A 261 -35.42 0.05 -16.71
CA CYS A 261 -35.82 0.69 -15.45
C CYS A 261 -34.77 1.68 -14.96
N ARG A 262 -33.47 1.35 -15.09
CA ARG A 262 -32.40 2.28 -14.71
C ARG A 262 -32.31 3.51 -15.63
N SER A 263 -32.62 3.34 -16.92
CA SER A 263 -32.65 4.46 -17.87
C SER A 263 -33.87 5.37 -17.64
N LEU A 264 -35.01 4.79 -17.24
CA LEU A 264 -36.27 5.53 -17.04
C LEU A 264 -36.44 6.08 -15.61
N ILE A 265 -35.87 5.40 -14.61
CA ILE A 265 -36.00 5.72 -13.18
C ILE A 265 -34.60 6.02 -12.64
N ARG A 266 -34.44 7.14 -11.91
CA ARG A 266 -33.18 7.52 -11.26
C ARG A 266 -32.83 6.62 -10.07
N LEU A 267 -32.56 5.34 -10.35
CA LEU A 267 -32.06 4.36 -9.39
C LEU A 267 -30.53 4.29 -9.48
N SER A 268 -29.88 4.22 -8.33
CA SER A 268 -28.45 3.93 -8.25
C SER A 268 -28.12 2.50 -8.70
N ASN A 269 -26.84 2.25 -8.99
CA ASN A 269 -26.33 0.91 -9.31
C ASN A 269 -26.75 -0.13 -8.25
N PHE A 270 -26.64 0.26 -6.98
CA PHE A 270 -26.93 -0.62 -5.86
C PHE A 270 -28.42 -0.86 -5.69
N ARG A 271 -29.28 0.17 -5.72
CA ARG A 271 -30.74 -0.02 -5.53
C ARG A 271 -31.33 -0.93 -6.58
N ALA A 272 -31.01 -0.71 -7.85
CA ALA A 272 -31.48 -1.57 -8.93
C ALA A 272 -31.04 -3.02 -8.72
N SER A 273 -29.76 -3.23 -8.37
CA SER A 273 -29.18 -4.55 -8.12
C SER A 273 -29.79 -5.26 -6.92
N ALA A 274 -30.03 -4.53 -5.82
CA ALA A 274 -30.64 -5.04 -4.60
C ALA A 274 -32.09 -5.46 -4.85
N ILE A 275 -32.87 -4.64 -5.56
CA ILE A 275 -34.26 -4.95 -5.95
C ILE A 275 -34.28 -6.23 -6.80
N ALA A 276 -33.45 -6.31 -7.84
CA ALA A 276 -33.39 -7.51 -8.70
C ALA A 276 -33.03 -8.77 -7.90
N ALA A 277 -32.02 -8.70 -7.01
CA ALA A 277 -31.64 -9.82 -6.16
C ALA A 277 -32.79 -10.26 -5.23
N MET A 278 -33.50 -9.33 -4.60
CA MET A 278 -34.59 -9.65 -3.69
C MET A 278 -35.86 -10.11 -4.41
N SER A 279 -36.12 -9.62 -5.63
CA SER A 279 -37.16 -10.18 -6.50
C SER A 279 -36.86 -11.63 -6.86
N ALA A 280 -35.62 -11.96 -7.20
CA ALA A 280 -35.22 -13.34 -7.47
C ALA A 280 -35.41 -14.26 -6.26
N LEU A 281 -35.14 -13.77 -5.04
CA LEU A 281 -35.36 -14.50 -3.80
C LEU A 281 -36.86 -14.82 -3.59
N VAL A 282 -37.74 -13.84 -3.78
CA VAL A 282 -39.19 -14.01 -3.63
C VAL A 282 -39.73 -14.97 -4.71
N ILE A 283 -39.30 -14.82 -5.96
CA ILE A 283 -39.64 -15.73 -7.06
C ILE A 283 -39.22 -17.16 -6.73
N PHE A 284 -38.00 -17.36 -6.20
CA PHE A 284 -37.52 -18.68 -5.82
C PHE A 284 -38.43 -19.36 -4.77
N TYR A 285 -38.85 -18.62 -3.73
CA TYR A 285 -39.74 -19.15 -2.70
C TYR A 285 -41.19 -19.30 -3.15
N TYR A 286 -41.62 -18.56 -4.17
CA TYR A 286 -42.92 -18.80 -4.80
C TYR A 286 -43.02 -20.25 -5.30
N PHE A 287 -42.00 -20.73 -6.02
CA PHE A 287 -41.99 -22.09 -6.58
C PHE A 287 -41.58 -23.19 -5.60
N THR A 288 -40.74 -22.89 -4.59
CA THR A 288 -40.16 -23.94 -3.72
C THR A 288 -40.90 -24.18 -2.41
N ALA A 289 -41.73 -23.23 -1.95
CA ALA A 289 -42.38 -23.31 -0.63
C ALA A 289 -43.24 -24.57 -0.44
N GLU A 290 -43.99 -24.98 -1.47
CA GLU A 290 -44.82 -26.20 -1.41
C GLU A 290 -43.97 -27.46 -1.21
N GLY A 291 -42.88 -27.58 -1.97
CA GLY A 291 -41.95 -28.69 -1.84
C GLY A 291 -41.31 -28.79 -0.46
N ILE A 292 -40.96 -27.66 0.16
CA ILE A 292 -40.39 -27.62 1.52
C ILE A 292 -41.41 -28.15 2.54
N VAL A 293 -42.64 -27.66 2.49
CA VAL A 293 -43.70 -28.04 3.44
C VAL A 293 -44.09 -29.50 3.27
N ALA A 294 -44.24 -29.96 2.04
CA ALA A 294 -44.53 -31.36 1.74
C ALA A 294 -43.42 -32.29 2.27
N THR A 295 -42.16 -31.91 2.09
CA THR A 295 -41.01 -32.71 2.56
C THR A 295 -40.94 -32.74 4.09
N LEU A 296 -41.12 -31.61 4.77
CA LEU A 296 -41.14 -31.55 6.23
C LEU A 296 -42.30 -32.35 6.83
N ALA A 297 -43.49 -32.25 6.24
CA ALA A 297 -44.66 -33.00 6.69
C ALA A 297 -44.44 -34.51 6.52
N ALA A 298 -43.88 -34.94 5.38
CA ALA A 298 -43.52 -36.35 5.14
C ALA A 298 -42.51 -36.88 6.18
N LEU A 299 -41.47 -36.09 6.51
CA LEU A 299 -40.47 -36.48 7.52
C LEU A 299 -41.05 -36.59 8.94
N LEU A 300 -42.09 -35.81 9.25
CA LEU A 300 -42.78 -35.81 10.54
C LEU A 300 -43.95 -36.81 10.60
N GLY A 301 -44.22 -37.54 9.50
CA GLY A 301 -45.37 -38.45 9.42
C GLY A 301 -46.72 -37.74 9.48
N ALA A 302 -46.80 -36.48 9.02
CA ALA A 302 -47.97 -35.64 9.07
C ALA A 302 -48.44 -35.20 7.67
N ALA A 303 -49.71 -34.79 7.55
CA ALA A 303 -50.21 -34.15 6.33
C ALA A 303 -49.70 -32.69 6.24
N PRO A 304 -49.31 -32.20 5.04
CA PRO A 304 -48.81 -30.84 4.88
C PRO A 304 -49.92 -29.82 5.18
N PRO A 305 -49.68 -28.84 6.07
CA PRO A 305 -50.67 -27.81 6.36
C PRO A 305 -50.90 -26.93 5.12
N ALA A 306 -52.16 -26.70 4.74
CA ALA A 306 -52.53 -25.91 3.56
C ALA A 306 -52.00 -24.47 3.60
N PHE A 307 -51.84 -23.89 4.79
CA PHE A 307 -51.28 -22.55 4.98
C PHE A 307 -49.75 -22.50 5.01
N GLY A 308 -49.06 -23.66 5.08
CA GLY A 308 -47.62 -23.74 5.23
C GLY A 308 -46.83 -23.02 4.12
N PRO A 309 -47.15 -23.26 2.82
CA PRO A 309 -46.41 -22.62 1.73
C PRO A 309 -46.56 -21.09 1.77
N ALA A 310 -47.75 -20.60 2.09
CA ALA A 310 -48.02 -19.17 2.25
C ALA A 310 -47.18 -18.56 3.39
N ILE A 311 -46.99 -19.26 4.51
CA ILE A 311 -46.10 -18.79 5.59
C ILE A 311 -44.67 -18.61 5.07
N ILE A 312 -44.10 -19.59 4.37
CA ILE A 312 -42.73 -19.51 3.84
C ILE A 312 -42.59 -18.34 2.87
N GLN A 313 -43.57 -18.15 1.97
CA GLN A 313 -43.59 -17.05 1.02
C GLN A 313 -43.68 -15.68 1.72
N ILE A 314 -44.52 -15.56 2.76
CA ILE A 314 -44.62 -14.34 3.59
C ILE A 314 -43.29 -14.06 4.29
N VAL A 315 -42.66 -15.08 4.88
CA VAL A 315 -41.34 -14.93 5.51
C VAL A 315 -40.28 -14.47 4.51
N ALA A 316 -40.25 -15.06 3.31
CA ALA A 316 -39.33 -14.65 2.25
C ALA A 316 -39.56 -13.19 1.84
N LEU A 317 -40.82 -12.75 1.73
CA LEU A 317 -41.19 -11.38 1.43
C LEU A 317 -40.74 -10.41 2.54
N ILE A 318 -40.97 -10.75 3.81
CA ILE A 318 -40.57 -9.94 4.96
C ILE A 318 -39.04 -9.81 5.01
N VAL A 319 -38.30 -10.90 4.82
CA VAL A 319 -36.83 -10.88 4.78
C VAL A 319 -36.35 -10.04 3.61
N ALA A 320 -36.91 -10.22 2.41
CA ALA A 320 -36.57 -9.44 1.23
C ALA A 320 -36.78 -7.93 1.47
N ALA A 321 -37.93 -7.53 1.98
CA ALA A 321 -38.23 -6.14 2.31
C ALA A 321 -37.29 -5.57 3.38
N SER A 322 -36.97 -6.37 4.41
CA SER A 322 -36.07 -5.96 5.50
C SER A 322 -34.62 -5.78 5.02
N VAL A 323 -34.14 -6.67 4.17
CA VAL A 323 -32.80 -6.59 3.56
C VAL A 323 -32.72 -5.40 2.61
N LEU A 324 -33.75 -5.15 1.78
CA LEU A 324 -33.82 -3.95 0.93
C LEU A 324 -33.76 -2.66 1.76
N TRP A 325 -34.57 -2.58 2.82
CA TRP A 325 -34.59 -1.43 3.71
C TRP A 325 -33.20 -1.17 4.29
N LYS A 326 -32.57 -2.19 4.88
CA LYS A 326 -31.21 -2.08 5.43
C LYS A 326 -30.19 -1.74 4.34
N GLY A 327 -30.35 -2.27 3.14
CA GLY A 327 -29.51 -1.94 1.99
C GLY A 327 -29.57 -0.46 1.65
N PHE A 328 -30.77 0.14 1.58
CA PHE A 328 -30.93 1.56 1.27
C PHE A 328 -30.42 2.47 2.39
N GLN A 329 -30.41 1.99 3.64
CA GLN A 329 -29.73 2.69 4.74
C GLN A 329 -28.21 2.58 4.62
N ALA A 330 -27.69 1.39 4.30
CA ALA A 330 -26.27 1.16 4.09
C ALA A 330 -25.74 2.01 2.93
N GLU A 331 -26.42 2.06 1.79
CA GLU A 331 -26.04 2.93 0.68
C GLU A 331 -25.94 4.40 1.10
N ARG A 332 -26.95 4.93 1.82
CA ARG A 332 -26.89 6.31 2.34
C ARG A 332 -25.69 6.56 3.23
N ALA A 333 -25.35 5.61 4.10
CA ALA A 333 -24.16 5.71 4.94
C ALA A 333 -22.86 5.60 4.14
N PHE A 334 -22.84 4.79 3.08
CA PHE A 334 -21.71 4.66 2.16
C PHE A 334 -21.46 5.96 1.39
N ASP A 335 -22.52 6.56 0.86
CA ASP A 335 -22.45 7.83 0.15
C ASP A 335 -22.04 8.97 1.08
N ALA A 336 -22.56 9.02 2.32
CA ALA A 336 -22.16 10.00 3.32
C ALA A 336 -20.67 9.89 3.68
N LEU A 337 -20.15 8.68 3.88
CA LEU A 337 -18.72 8.46 4.14
C LEU A 337 -17.84 8.84 2.94
N ASN A 338 -18.28 8.56 1.71
CA ASN A 338 -17.55 8.98 0.51
C ASN A 338 -17.59 10.49 0.31
N ALA A 339 -18.70 11.14 0.65
CA ALA A 339 -18.84 12.59 0.64
C ALA A 339 -17.94 13.23 1.71
N GLU A 340 -17.90 12.69 2.93
CA GLU A 340 -16.98 13.12 4.00
C GLU A 340 -15.51 12.86 3.63
N ALA A 341 -15.18 11.73 3.03
CA ALA A 341 -13.83 11.45 2.52
C ALA A 341 -13.44 12.34 1.32
N SER A 342 -14.43 12.95 0.66
CA SER A 342 -14.23 13.95 -0.40
C SER A 342 -14.23 15.38 0.15
N ALA A 343 -14.94 15.66 1.25
CA ALA A 343 -15.01 16.96 1.93
C ALA A 343 -13.85 17.19 2.91
N GLY A 344 -13.34 16.11 3.51
CA GLY A 344 -12.11 16.08 4.31
C GLY A 344 -10.83 16.14 3.46
N ARG A 345 -10.98 16.06 2.12
CA ARG A 345 -9.99 16.63 1.20
C ARG A 345 -10.32 18.10 1.09
N THR A 346 -9.92 18.88 2.08
CA THR A 346 -9.81 20.32 1.89
C THR A 346 -8.70 20.51 0.86
N SER A 347 -9.07 20.53 -0.42
CA SER A 347 -8.29 21.26 -1.39
C SER A 347 -8.12 22.65 -0.80
N VAL A 348 -6.88 23.07 -0.57
CA VAL A 348 -6.60 24.49 -0.45
C VAL A 348 -7.23 25.10 -1.69
N ASP A 349 -8.20 25.98 -1.49
CA ASP A 349 -8.80 26.73 -2.58
C ASP A 349 -7.72 27.65 -3.12
N VAL A 350 -6.97 27.18 -4.12
CA VAL A 350 -6.03 27.98 -4.92
C VAL A 350 -6.84 28.81 -5.93
N GLY A 351 -7.98 29.35 -5.49
CA GLY A 351 -8.77 30.34 -6.19
C GLY A 351 -8.24 31.73 -5.88
N LYS A 352 -7.13 32.11 -6.55
CA LYS A 352 -6.65 33.48 -6.89
C LYS A 352 -5.12 33.54 -6.91
N ALA A 353 -4.50 32.82 -7.83
CA ALA A 353 -3.21 33.22 -8.38
C ALA A 353 -3.17 32.82 -9.86
N ASN A 354 -3.17 33.85 -10.71
CA ASN A 354 -2.88 33.84 -12.15
C ASN A 354 -3.97 33.33 -13.11
N ALA A 355 -5.03 34.15 -13.21
CA ALA A 355 -5.61 34.48 -14.51
C ALA A 355 -4.68 35.43 -15.28
N ALA A 356 -3.50 34.95 -15.69
CA ALA A 356 -2.59 35.68 -16.58
C ALA A 356 -1.52 34.74 -17.16
N ALA A 357 -1.92 33.89 -18.12
CA ALA A 357 -1.07 33.38 -19.21
C ALA A 357 -1.94 32.55 -20.16
N ARG A 358 -2.70 33.24 -21.02
CA ARG A 358 -3.26 32.62 -22.23
C ARG A 358 -2.14 32.63 -23.27
N THR A 359 -1.53 31.46 -23.51
CA THR A 359 -0.91 30.96 -24.75
C THR A 359 0.00 29.78 -24.41
N SER A 360 -0.45 28.52 -24.55
CA SER A 360 0.49 27.41 -24.85
C SER A 360 -0.23 26.30 -25.63
N GLU A 361 0.40 25.88 -26.71
CA GLU A 361 -0.09 24.94 -27.74
C GLU A 361 -0.04 23.45 -27.27
N GLY A 362 -0.25 23.17 -25.98
CA GLY A 362 -0.14 21.80 -25.45
C GLY A 362 -0.84 21.58 -24.11
N LEU A 363 -1.54 20.45 -23.99
CA LEU A 363 -2.15 19.96 -22.74
C LEU A 363 -1.40 18.73 -22.25
N VAL A 364 -1.11 18.67 -20.96
CA VAL A 364 -0.71 17.42 -20.30
C VAL A 364 -1.98 16.76 -19.77
N THR A 365 -2.23 15.52 -20.16
CA THR A 365 -3.43 14.76 -19.78
C THR A 365 -3.04 13.50 -19.02
N GLU A 366 -3.67 13.27 -17.88
CA GLU A 366 -3.52 12.02 -17.15
C GLU A 366 -4.48 10.97 -17.73
N LYS A 367 -3.91 9.83 -18.13
CA LYS A 367 -4.54 8.80 -18.94
C LYS A 367 -5.79 8.18 -18.30
N THR A 368 -5.80 7.96 -16.98
CA THR A 368 -6.86 7.20 -16.30
C THR A 368 -8.04 8.08 -15.89
N SER A 369 -7.76 9.26 -15.36
CA SER A 369 -8.75 10.23 -14.89
C SER A 369 -9.26 11.15 -16.01
N GLY A 370 -8.51 11.28 -17.10
CA GLY A 370 -8.79 12.21 -18.19
C GLY A 370 -8.65 13.69 -17.79
N ARG A 371 -8.10 13.98 -16.60
CA ARG A 371 -7.84 15.36 -16.18
C ARG A 371 -6.63 15.91 -16.92
N SER A 372 -6.71 17.17 -17.31
CA SER A 372 -5.63 17.84 -18.03
C SER A 372 -5.26 19.17 -17.37
N PHE A 373 -4.00 19.56 -17.55
CA PHE A 373 -3.47 20.87 -17.19
C PHE A 373 -2.64 21.44 -18.35
N ALA A 374 -2.47 22.77 -18.37
CA ALA A 374 -1.68 23.42 -19.40
C ALA A 374 -0.20 23.01 -19.30
N ALA A 375 0.42 22.67 -20.43
CA ALA A 375 1.87 22.52 -20.49
C ALA A 375 2.52 23.89 -20.21
N ASP A 376 3.47 23.91 -19.26
CA ASP A 376 4.13 25.12 -18.78
C ASP A 376 5.64 24.83 -18.63
N PRO A 377 6.51 25.44 -19.46
CA PRO A 377 7.95 25.22 -19.41
C PRO A 377 8.60 25.76 -18.12
N THR A 378 7.89 26.60 -17.37
CA THR A 378 8.36 27.15 -16.09
C THR A 378 8.03 26.24 -14.91
N LYS A 379 7.14 25.26 -15.08
CA LYS A 379 6.69 24.34 -14.03
C LYS A 379 7.07 22.91 -14.34
N SER A 380 7.32 22.14 -13.29
CA SER A 380 7.43 20.70 -13.42
C SER A 380 6.07 20.03 -13.62
N LEU A 381 6.10 18.82 -14.18
CA LEU A 381 4.92 17.97 -14.28
C LEU A 381 4.27 17.76 -12.91
N LEU A 382 5.04 17.60 -11.83
CA LEU A 382 4.53 17.46 -10.46
C LEU A 382 3.64 18.65 -10.07
N GLU A 383 4.07 19.87 -10.33
CA GLU A 383 3.30 21.08 -10.01
C GLU A 383 2.00 21.15 -10.83
N GLY A 384 2.04 20.74 -12.10
CA GLY A 384 0.87 20.63 -12.94
C GLY A 384 -0.11 19.54 -12.48
N ILE A 385 0.40 18.38 -12.07
CA ILE A 385 -0.37 17.26 -11.49
C ILE A 385 -1.08 17.73 -10.22
N GLU A 386 -0.35 18.37 -9.29
CA GLU A 386 -0.90 18.90 -8.04
C GLU A 386 -1.94 19.99 -8.30
N ALA A 387 -1.67 20.91 -9.24
CA ALA A 387 -2.63 21.96 -9.63
C ALA A 387 -3.91 21.38 -10.27
N ALA A 388 -3.84 20.23 -10.93
CA ALA A 388 -4.99 19.50 -11.46
C ALA A 388 -5.76 18.69 -10.39
N GLY A 389 -5.33 18.78 -9.11
CA GLY A 389 -5.90 18.01 -8.01
C GLY A 389 -5.70 16.50 -8.16
N LEU A 390 -4.68 16.09 -8.90
CA LEU A 390 -4.22 14.71 -9.01
C LEU A 390 -3.18 14.45 -7.92
N SER A 391 -3.10 13.22 -7.45
CA SER A 391 -2.14 12.80 -6.43
C SER A 391 -1.05 11.94 -7.05
N ILE A 392 0.19 12.31 -6.80
CA ILE A 392 1.37 11.47 -7.04
C ILE A 392 2.21 11.53 -5.76
N ASP A 393 2.91 10.45 -5.45
CA ASP A 393 3.89 10.46 -4.39
C ASP A 393 4.96 11.52 -4.70
N PHE A 394 5.38 12.27 -3.69
CA PHE A 394 6.48 13.21 -3.81
C PHE A 394 7.47 13.02 -2.66
N GLY A 395 8.73 13.31 -2.94
CA GLY A 395 9.79 13.28 -1.94
C GLY A 395 10.49 14.63 -1.86
N CYS A 396 11.74 14.68 -2.26
CA CYS A 396 12.56 15.88 -2.15
C CYS A 396 12.19 17.02 -3.13
N ARG A 397 11.33 16.75 -4.12
CA ARG A 397 10.94 17.68 -5.22
C ARG A 397 12.11 18.20 -6.07
N MET A 398 13.20 17.45 -6.15
CA MET A 398 14.45 17.86 -6.84
C MET A 398 15.04 16.75 -7.72
N GLY A 399 14.29 15.69 -7.99
CA GLY A 399 14.73 14.58 -8.85
C GLY A 399 15.77 13.65 -8.23
N MET A 400 16.11 13.81 -6.95
CA MET A 400 17.19 13.05 -6.29
C MET A 400 16.71 11.85 -5.49
N CYS A 401 15.48 11.89 -4.99
CA CYS A 401 14.91 10.83 -4.16
C CYS A 401 14.25 9.71 -4.99
N GLY A 402 13.72 10.06 -6.17
CA GLY A 402 13.00 9.15 -7.06
C GLY A 402 11.63 8.70 -6.55
N ALA A 403 10.98 9.53 -5.72
CA ALA A 403 9.66 9.22 -5.14
C ALA A 403 8.49 9.42 -6.11
N ASP A 404 8.73 10.10 -7.23
CA ASP A 404 7.70 10.60 -8.15
C ASP A 404 7.95 10.19 -9.61
N PRO A 405 8.27 8.90 -9.90
CA PRO A 405 8.40 8.45 -11.26
C PRO A 405 7.03 8.45 -11.96
N VAL A 406 6.97 8.98 -13.17
CA VAL A 406 5.77 9.03 -14.00
C VAL A 406 6.04 8.35 -15.34
N VAL A 407 5.12 7.47 -15.75
CA VAL A 407 5.15 6.87 -17.08
C VAL A 407 4.62 7.88 -18.08
N VAL A 408 5.37 8.08 -19.16
CA VAL A 408 4.95 8.92 -20.28
C VAL A 408 4.40 7.99 -21.35
N ALA A 409 3.07 8.00 -21.52
CA ALA A 409 2.39 7.13 -22.47
C ALA A 409 2.52 7.65 -23.92
N GLU A 410 2.41 8.96 -24.12
CA GLU A 410 2.51 9.63 -25.43
C GLU A 410 3.12 11.03 -25.27
N GLY A 411 3.73 11.56 -26.35
CA GLY A 411 4.26 12.93 -26.39
C GLY A 411 5.54 13.14 -25.59
N GLY A 412 6.34 12.10 -25.36
CA GLY A 412 7.60 12.20 -24.61
C GLY A 412 8.64 13.13 -25.24
N GLU A 413 8.59 13.33 -26.56
CA GLU A 413 9.39 14.28 -27.32
C GLU A 413 9.04 15.75 -27.03
N HIS A 414 7.92 16.01 -26.36
CA HIS A 414 7.50 17.36 -25.94
C HIS A 414 7.94 17.72 -24.52
N LEU A 415 8.57 16.76 -23.83
CA LEU A 415 9.24 16.97 -22.55
C LEU A 415 10.68 17.46 -22.76
N ASP A 416 11.21 18.16 -21.77
CA ASP A 416 12.64 18.44 -21.70
C ASP A 416 13.47 17.15 -21.59
N PRO A 417 14.69 17.10 -22.17
CA PRO A 417 15.55 15.94 -22.01
C PRO A 417 15.92 15.73 -20.53
N PRO A 418 16.03 14.49 -20.05
CA PRO A 418 16.39 14.25 -18.66
C PRO A 418 17.82 14.70 -18.39
N ASN A 419 18.01 15.42 -17.28
CA ASN A 419 19.35 15.84 -16.84
C ASN A 419 20.09 14.67 -16.17
N ASP A 420 21.39 14.85 -15.92
CA ASP A 420 22.25 13.79 -15.36
C ASP A 420 21.77 13.30 -13.99
N THR A 421 21.24 14.20 -13.16
CA THR A 421 20.69 13.87 -11.83
C THR A 421 19.43 13.01 -11.92
N GLU A 422 18.52 13.35 -12.84
CA GLU A 422 17.31 12.56 -13.13
C GLU A 422 17.71 11.17 -13.64
N LEU A 423 18.62 11.10 -14.62
CA LEU A 423 19.11 9.84 -15.18
C LEU A 423 19.79 8.97 -14.13
N ALA A 424 20.67 9.52 -13.29
CA ALA A 424 21.33 8.79 -12.21
C ALA A 424 20.31 8.20 -11.21
N THR A 425 19.27 8.98 -10.88
CA THR A 425 18.18 8.51 -10.01
C THR A 425 17.37 7.41 -10.67
N LEU A 426 16.93 7.59 -11.92
CA LEU A 426 16.18 6.57 -12.67
C LEU A 426 16.99 5.28 -12.84
N ARG A 427 18.29 5.38 -13.14
CA ARG A 427 19.22 4.23 -13.21
C ARG A 427 19.27 3.45 -11.92
N ARG A 428 19.47 4.14 -10.80
CA ARG A 428 19.49 3.54 -9.45
C ARG A 428 18.20 2.78 -9.16
N LEU A 429 17.06 3.30 -9.63
CA LEU A 429 15.75 2.67 -9.46
C LEU A 429 15.46 1.59 -10.51
N GLY A 430 16.28 1.42 -11.54
CA GLY A 430 15.99 0.53 -12.67
C GLY A 430 14.84 1.02 -13.55
N LEU A 431 14.62 2.34 -13.59
CA LEU A 431 13.55 3.01 -14.32
C LEU A 431 14.05 3.87 -15.49
N GLU A 432 15.35 3.87 -15.79
CA GLU A 432 15.90 4.54 -16.96
C GLU A 432 15.17 4.04 -18.22
N GLY A 433 14.73 4.97 -19.07
CA GLY A 433 13.97 4.66 -20.28
C GLY A 433 12.52 4.19 -20.06
N ARG A 434 12.07 3.99 -18.82
CA ARG A 434 10.70 3.56 -18.48
C ARG A 434 9.83 4.68 -17.91
N ALA A 435 10.44 5.65 -17.24
CA ALA A 435 9.74 6.76 -16.60
C ALA A 435 10.58 8.05 -16.65
N ARG A 436 9.92 9.15 -16.30
CA ARG A 436 10.51 10.45 -15.98
C ARG A 436 10.25 10.78 -14.51
N LEU A 437 11.01 11.69 -13.91
CA LEU A 437 10.72 12.18 -12.56
C LEU A 437 9.87 13.45 -12.64
N ALA A 438 8.64 13.37 -12.14
CA ALA A 438 7.64 14.43 -12.30
C ALA A 438 8.10 15.79 -11.75
N CYS A 439 8.91 15.83 -10.70
CA CYS A 439 9.36 17.05 -10.02
C CYS A 439 10.43 17.84 -10.76
N VAL A 440 11.13 17.23 -11.72
CA VAL A 440 12.19 17.89 -12.51
C VAL A 440 11.85 17.96 -13.98
N CYS A 441 11.08 17.02 -14.50
CA CYS A 441 10.64 17.02 -15.89
C CYS A 441 9.58 18.12 -16.15
N ARG A 442 9.69 18.81 -17.29
CA ARG A 442 8.81 19.90 -17.72
C ARG A 442 8.23 19.64 -19.11
N ALA A 443 7.00 20.08 -19.34
CA ALA A 443 6.33 20.00 -20.65
C ALA A 443 6.32 21.36 -21.33
N ALA A 444 6.82 21.45 -22.56
CA ALA A 444 7.05 22.74 -23.22
C ALA A 444 6.59 22.85 -24.67
N LYS A 445 6.39 21.73 -25.39
CA LYS A 445 6.37 21.74 -26.87
C LYS A 445 5.16 21.07 -27.55
N GLY A 446 4.15 20.64 -26.80
CA GLY A 446 2.95 19.98 -27.35
C GLY A 446 2.18 19.14 -26.33
N PRO A 447 1.18 18.34 -26.76
CA PRO A 447 0.37 17.52 -25.86
C PRO A 447 1.14 16.31 -25.31
N VAL A 448 1.04 16.07 -24.02
CA VAL A 448 1.70 14.92 -23.35
C VAL A 448 0.63 14.09 -22.64
N VAL A 449 0.73 12.76 -22.74
CA VAL A 449 -0.12 11.85 -21.96
C VAL A 449 0.73 11.16 -20.90
N ILE A 450 0.42 11.42 -19.63
CA ILE A 450 1.07 10.79 -18.48
C ILE A 450 0.17 9.72 -17.87
N ASP A 451 0.77 8.68 -17.29
CA ASP A 451 0.08 7.59 -16.60
C ASP A 451 0.62 7.48 -15.17
N LEU A 452 -0.23 7.83 -14.20
CA LEU A 452 0.09 7.81 -12.77
C LEU A 452 -0.22 6.47 -12.09
N GLU A 453 -0.90 5.56 -12.78
CA GLU A 453 -1.38 4.29 -12.23
C GLU A 453 -0.50 3.11 -12.67
N THR A 454 0.15 3.22 -13.82
CA THR A 454 1.10 2.20 -14.29
C THR A 454 2.37 2.22 -13.45
N ASP A 455 2.66 1.12 -12.77
CA ASP A 455 3.97 0.88 -12.14
C ASP A 455 5.07 0.89 -13.22
N PRO A 456 6.00 1.87 -13.22
CA PRO A 456 7.09 1.93 -14.17
C PRO A 456 7.93 0.65 -14.20
N ALA A 457 8.07 -0.05 -13.07
CA ALA A 457 8.87 -1.27 -12.99
C ALA A 457 8.25 -2.45 -13.77
N SER A 458 6.96 -2.37 -14.10
CA SER A 458 6.23 -3.37 -14.89
C SER A 458 6.48 -3.28 -16.40
N LEU A 459 7.02 -2.15 -16.87
CA LEU A 459 7.35 -1.95 -18.28
C LEU A 459 8.57 -2.80 -18.70
N PRO A 460 8.72 -3.14 -19.99
CA PRO A 460 9.89 -3.86 -20.49
C PRO A 460 11.20 -3.19 -20.06
N GLU A 461 12.21 -3.98 -19.71
CA GLU A 461 13.54 -3.45 -19.36
C GLU A 461 14.22 -3.00 -20.65
N PRO A 462 14.65 -1.74 -20.76
CA PRO A 462 15.61 -1.40 -21.79
C PRO A 462 16.87 -2.23 -21.57
N GLU A 463 17.58 -2.58 -22.65
CA GLU A 463 18.86 -3.27 -22.51
C GLU A 463 19.77 -2.42 -21.61
N PRO A 464 20.40 -3.02 -20.59
CA PRO A 464 21.29 -2.27 -19.70
C PRO A 464 22.43 -1.67 -20.53
N THR A 465 22.66 -0.38 -20.37
CA THR A 465 23.82 0.33 -20.91
C THR A 465 25.07 -0.13 -20.15
N LEU A 466 25.59 -1.30 -20.54
CA LEU A 466 26.88 -1.80 -20.08
C LEU A 466 27.98 -0.86 -20.55
N ASP A 467 29.02 -0.69 -19.74
CA ASP A 467 30.23 -0.05 -20.25
C ASP A 467 30.85 -0.94 -21.33
N ALA A 468 31.48 -0.32 -22.33
CA ALA A 468 32.11 -1.05 -23.43
C ALA A 468 33.25 -1.97 -22.95
N VAL A 469 33.78 -1.73 -21.75
CA VAL A 469 34.88 -2.47 -21.13
C VAL A 469 34.39 -3.17 -19.86
N ASP A 470 34.63 -4.47 -19.76
CA ASP A 470 34.45 -5.21 -18.51
C ASP A 470 35.66 -4.97 -17.60
N HIS A 471 35.54 -3.99 -16.71
CA HIS A 471 36.61 -3.60 -15.81
C HIS A 471 36.94 -4.66 -14.75
N ALA A 472 35.99 -5.53 -14.39
CA ALA A 472 36.24 -6.64 -13.49
C ALA A 472 37.18 -7.67 -14.13
N ALA A 473 36.92 -8.01 -15.40
CA ALA A 473 37.79 -8.90 -16.17
C ALA A 473 39.21 -8.32 -16.34
N VAL A 474 39.31 -7.02 -16.64
CA VAL A 474 40.61 -6.32 -16.82
C VAL A 474 41.43 -6.30 -15.53
N THR A 475 40.78 -6.07 -14.38
CA THR A 475 41.45 -5.95 -13.08
C THR A 475 41.64 -7.29 -12.36
N GLY A 476 41.02 -8.36 -12.84
CA GLY A 476 41.03 -9.68 -12.21
C GLY A 476 40.16 -9.80 -10.96
N ILE A 477 39.27 -8.82 -10.71
CA ILE A 477 38.35 -8.82 -9.57
C ILE A 477 37.16 -9.74 -9.91
N GLN A 478 36.96 -10.81 -9.15
CA GLN A 478 35.93 -11.81 -9.39
C GLN A 478 34.80 -11.77 -8.36
N LYS A 479 35.10 -11.48 -7.10
CA LYS A 479 34.14 -11.57 -5.98
C LYS A 479 34.03 -10.26 -5.24
N ILE A 480 32.82 -9.70 -5.22
CA ILE A 480 32.51 -8.46 -4.52
C ILE A 480 31.39 -8.73 -3.53
N VAL A 481 31.62 -8.38 -2.26
CA VAL A 481 30.62 -8.45 -1.19
C VAL A 481 30.23 -7.04 -0.79
N VAL A 482 28.93 -6.76 -0.69
CA VAL A 482 28.36 -5.49 -0.25
C VAL A 482 27.50 -5.77 0.98
N ILE A 483 27.82 -5.17 2.12
CA ILE A 483 27.08 -5.31 3.38
C ILE A 483 26.19 -4.09 3.55
N GLY A 484 24.88 -4.26 3.34
CA GLY A 484 23.84 -3.26 3.47
C GLY A 484 23.15 -2.98 2.13
N ASN A 485 21.81 -3.05 2.11
CA ASN A 485 20.98 -2.88 0.91
C ASN A 485 20.19 -1.54 0.91
N GLY A 486 20.69 -0.54 1.64
CA GLY A 486 20.15 0.83 1.58
C GLY A 486 20.54 1.53 0.27
N ALA A 487 20.32 2.85 0.21
CA ALA A 487 20.60 3.66 -0.99
C ALA A 487 22.03 3.49 -1.50
N ALA A 488 23.03 3.61 -0.62
CA ALA A 488 24.43 3.48 -0.99
C ALA A 488 24.78 2.08 -1.51
N GLY A 489 24.35 1.02 -0.81
CA GLY A 489 24.66 -0.36 -1.18
C GLY A 489 23.96 -0.81 -2.45
N SER A 490 22.70 -0.45 -2.64
CA SER A 490 21.97 -0.69 -3.89
C SER A 490 22.55 0.08 -5.07
N THR A 491 22.98 1.33 -4.87
CA THR A 491 23.68 2.09 -5.90
C THR A 491 24.99 1.42 -6.30
N VAL A 492 25.83 1.04 -5.33
CA VAL A 492 27.09 0.33 -5.62
C VAL A 492 26.84 -0.97 -6.36
N ALA A 493 25.88 -1.80 -5.92
CA ALA A 493 25.62 -3.08 -6.57
C ALA A 493 25.22 -2.91 -8.05
N ASN A 494 24.40 -1.90 -8.35
CA ASN A 494 24.01 -1.58 -9.74
C ASN A 494 25.20 -1.05 -10.56
N GLU A 495 25.98 -0.10 -10.03
CA GLU A 495 27.14 0.46 -10.75
C GLU A 495 28.23 -0.59 -10.98
N LEU A 496 28.50 -1.44 -10.00
CA LEU A 496 29.45 -2.54 -10.14
C LEU A 496 29.04 -3.53 -11.23
N ARG A 497 27.74 -3.85 -11.33
CA ARG A 497 27.26 -4.73 -12.41
C ARG A 497 27.46 -4.09 -13.79
N ARG A 498 27.30 -2.76 -13.90
CA ARG A 498 27.50 -2.02 -15.15
C ARG A 498 28.97 -1.97 -15.57
N LEU A 499 29.86 -1.68 -14.61
CA LEU A 499 31.31 -1.54 -14.81
C LEU A 499 32.03 -2.89 -14.93
N GLY A 500 31.54 -3.93 -14.25
CA GLY A 500 32.18 -5.23 -14.14
C GLY A 500 31.19 -6.38 -14.33
N PRO A 501 30.64 -6.59 -15.54
CA PRO A 501 29.62 -7.60 -15.80
C PRO A 501 30.06 -9.04 -15.52
N SER A 502 31.35 -9.35 -15.45
CA SER A 502 31.86 -10.68 -15.06
C SER A 502 31.95 -10.93 -13.55
N ALA A 503 31.92 -9.90 -12.71
CA ALA A 503 32.07 -10.07 -11.26
C ALA A 503 30.83 -10.73 -10.63
N THR A 504 31.06 -11.58 -9.63
CA THR A 504 30.02 -12.06 -8.71
C THR A 504 29.80 -11.02 -7.62
N ILE A 505 28.55 -10.62 -7.41
CA ILE A 505 28.17 -9.59 -6.44
C ILE A 505 27.21 -10.20 -5.43
N ASP A 506 27.62 -10.30 -4.16
CA ASP A 506 26.78 -10.68 -3.03
C ASP A 506 26.36 -9.42 -2.25
N LEU A 507 25.07 -9.13 -2.23
CA LEU A 507 24.48 -8.00 -1.49
C LEU A 507 23.78 -8.52 -0.24
N VAL A 508 24.41 -8.36 0.91
CA VAL A 508 23.97 -8.89 2.21
C VAL A 508 23.21 -7.82 2.98
N ALA A 509 22.00 -8.11 3.42
CA ALA A 509 21.15 -7.18 4.17
C ALA A 509 20.58 -7.83 5.42
N GLN A 510 20.72 -7.15 6.56
CA GLN A 510 20.14 -7.58 7.82
C GLN A 510 18.61 -7.49 7.80
N GLU A 511 18.03 -6.45 7.19
CA GLU A 511 16.59 -6.31 7.05
C GLU A 511 16.01 -7.39 6.11
N ASN A 512 14.77 -7.81 6.36
CA ASN A 512 14.04 -8.76 5.51
C ASN A 512 13.33 -8.10 4.31
N HIS A 513 13.69 -6.86 4.00
CA HIS A 513 13.09 -6.06 2.92
C HIS A 513 14.11 -5.78 1.81
N PRO A 514 13.68 -5.82 0.53
CA PRO A 514 14.48 -5.29 -0.56
C PRO A 514 14.63 -3.77 -0.43
N PHE A 515 15.37 -3.14 -1.33
CA PHE A 515 15.67 -1.71 -1.21
C PHE A 515 14.39 -0.87 -1.28
N TYR A 516 14.16 -0.08 -0.24
CA TYR A 516 12.93 0.68 -0.05
C TYR A 516 13.19 2.15 0.33
N ASN A 517 12.17 2.98 0.15
CA ASN A 517 12.20 4.41 0.44
C ASN A 517 12.11 4.69 1.94
N ARG A 518 13.24 4.65 2.63
CA ARG A 518 13.33 4.99 4.06
C ARG A 518 12.94 6.44 4.37
N MET A 519 13.02 7.36 3.40
CA MET A 519 12.59 8.76 3.61
C MET A 519 11.07 8.87 3.78
N ALA A 520 10.32 7.87 3.32
CA ALA A 520 8.86 7.83 3.40
C ALA A 520 8.36 6.87 4.50
N ILE A 521 9.22 6.48 5.43
CA ILE A 521 8.92 5.47 6.46
C ILE A 521 7.73 5.83 7.36
N GLY A 522 7.48 7.12 7.58
CA GLY A 522 6.32 7.60 8.34
C GLY A 522 4.97 7.20 7.72
N ARG A 523 4.92 6.96 6.39
CA ARG A 523 3.71 6.48 5.69
C ARG A 523 3.27 5.11 6.19
N LEU A 524 4.21 4.26 6.60
CA LEU A 524 3.90 2.94 7.17
C LEU A 524 3.09 3.05 8.47
N LEU A 525 3.13 4.19 9.15
CA LEU A 525 2.35 4.46 10.36
C LEU A 525 0.88 4.68 10.05
N TYR A 526 0.55 5.58 9.11
CA TYR A 526 -0.82 6.07 8.91
C TYR A 526 -1.53 5.56 7.66
N GLU A 527 -0.80 5.05 6.65
CA GLU A 527 -1.41 4.55 5.42
C GLU A 527 -1.87 3.10 5.57
N THR A 528 -2.92 2.74 4.82
CA THR A 528 -3.39 1.35 4.76
C THR A 528 -2.50 0.46 3.90
N GLN A 529 -1.68 1.08 3.06
CA GLN A 529 -0.69 0.49 2.18
C GLN A 529 0.42 -0.25 2.95
N GLY A 530 0.96 -1.27 2.30
CA GLY A 530 2.01 -2.12 2.85
C GLY A 530 3.40 -1.52 2.59
N ILE A 531 4.44 -2.15 3.13
CA ILE A 531 5.81 -1.74 2.82
C ILE A 531 6.19 -1.96 1.36
N GLU A 532 5.45 -2.82 0.67
CA GLU A 532 5.60 -3.08 -0.75
C GLU A 532 5.53 -1.80 -1.60
N ASP A 533 4.71 -0.82 -1.20
CA ASP A 533 4.55 0.45 -1.90
C ASP A 533 5.75 1.40 -1.69
N LEU A 534 6.63 1.09 -0.72
CA LEU A 534 7.89 1.79 -0.53
C LEU A 534 9.06 1.11 -1.23
N TYR A 535 8.89 -0.06 -1.86
CA TYR A 535 9.99 -0.75 -2.52
C TYR A 535 10.42 -0.01 -3.79
N PHE A 536 11.70 0.32 -3.86
CA PHE A 536 12.31 0.92 -5.05
C PHE A 536 12.77 -0.12 -6.06
N VAL A 537 13.43 -1.18 -5.58
CA VAL A 537 13.95 -2.24 -6.44
C VAL A 537 13.66 -3.59 -5.79
N SER A 538 12.93 -4.45 -6.50
CA SER A 538 12.61 -5.79 -6.00
C SER A 538 13.83 -6.72 -6.03
N GLN A 539 13.82 -7.75 -5.17
CA GLN A 539 14.85 -8.80 -5.17
C GLN A 539 14.94 -9.50 -6.53
N ALA A 540 13.80 -9.70 -7.20
CA ALA A 540 13.75 -10.31 -8.52
C ALA A 540 14.42 -9.45 -9.60
N ALA A 541 14.31 -8.12 -9.51
CA ALA A 541 14.98 -7.20 -10.43
C ALA A 541 16.51 -7.25 -10.25
N MET A 542 17.00 -7.30 -9.01
CA MET A 542 18.44 -7.48 -8.75
C MET A 542 18.95 -8.85 -9.22
N ALA A 543 18.16 -9.91 -9.03
CA ALA A 543 18.53 -11.25 -9.48
C ALA A 543 18.69 -11.35 -11.01
N LYS A 544 17.85 -10.64 -11.79
CA LYS A 544 18.01 -10.54 -13.26
C LYS A 544 19.33 -9.89 -13.68
N LYS A 545 19.85 -9.00 -12.84
CA LYS A 545 21.17 -8.38 -12.99
C LYS A 545 22.30 -9.25 -12.44
N ASN A 546 22.07 -10.53 -12.17
CA ASN A 546 23.05 -11.45 -11.55
C ASN A 546 23.63 -10.90 -10.23
N ILE A 547 22.82 -10.19 -9.43
CA ILE A 547 23.21 -9.73 -8.09
C ILE A 547 22.56 -10.67 -7.06
N ASN A 548 23.39 -11.32 -6.24
CA ASN A 548 22.95 -12.26 -5.22
C ASN A 548 22.51 -11.50 -3.96
N VAL A 549 21.22 -11.17 -3.89
CA VAL A 549 20.66 -10.44 -2.73
C VAL A 549 20.27 -11.40 -1.62
N ARG A 550 20.90 -11.25 -0.46
CA ARG A 550 20.71 -12.04 0.76
C ARG A 550 20.05 -11.20 1.84
N LEU A 551 18.72 -11.21 1.87
CA LEU A 551 17.92 -10.52 2.88
C LEU A 551 17.90 -11.30 4.19
N ASN A 552 17.50 -10.65 5.29
CA ASN A 552 17.42 -11.26 6.61
C ASN A 552 18.73 -11.98 7.03
N THR A 553 19.87 -11.41 6.64
CA THR A 553 21.19 -12.03 6.79
C THR A 553 22.15 -11.02 7.41
N LEU A 554 22.59 -11.32 8.63
CA LEU A 554 23.56 -10.50 9.35
C LEU A 554 24.99 -10.85 8.91
N ALA A 555 25.83 -9.85 8.61
CA ALA A 555 27.26 -10.04 8.52
C ALA A 555 27.86 -9.96 9.94
N ARG A 556 28.47 -11.06 10.40
CA ARG A 556 28.88 -11.23 11.80
C ARG A 556 30.31 -10.79 12.06
N SER A 557 31.24 -11.11 11.14
CA SER A 557 32.65 -10.75 11.29
C SER A 557 33.34 -10.69 9.94
N ILE A 558 34.42 -9.90 9.86
CA ILE A 558 35.29 -9.78 8.70
C ILE A 558 36.67 -10.30 9.09
N ASN A 559 37.19 -11.28 8.34
CA ASN A 559 38.59 -11.69 8.42
C ASN A 559 39.35 -11.08 7.25
N ARG A 560 40.18 -10.07 7.54
CA ARG A 560 40.93 -9.32 6.53
C ARG A 560 42.07 -10.12 5.91
N GLU A 561 42.75 -10.95 6.70
CA GLU A 561 43.87 -11.78 6.22
C GLU A 561 43.37 -12.86 5.26
N ALA A 562 42.26 -13.51 5.59
CA ALA A 562 41.63 -14.52 4.75
C ALA A 562 40.70 -13.94 3.67
N GLN A 563 40.47 -12.62 3.68
CA GLN A 563 39.52 -11.88 2.84
C GLN A 563 38.13 -12.54 2.78
N THR A 564 37.54 -12.76 3.97
CA THR A 564 36.23 -13.39 4.10
C THR A 564 35.29 -12.64 5.04
N VAL A 565 33.99 -12.77 4.79
CA VAL A 565 32.90 -12.31 5.66
C VAL A 565 32.13 -13.53 6.16
N ALA A 566 32.06 -13.71 7.48
CA ALA A 566 31.22 -14.74 8.07
C ALA A 566 29.80 -14.20 8.29
N LEU A 567 28.80 -14.95 7.86
CA LEU A 567 27.39 -14.60 7.98
C LEU A 567 26.75 -15.24 9.22
N GLY A 568 25.65 -14.65 9.69
CA GLY A 568 24.83 -15.20 10.77
C GLY A 568 24.20 -16.56 10.42
N THR A 569 24.11 -16.91 9.13
CA THR A 569 23.66 -18.22 8.65
C THR A 569 24.72 -19.32 8.81
N GLY A 570 25.96 -18.96 9.15
CA GLY A 570 27.11 -19.87 9.20
C GLY A 570 27.88 -19.98 7.88
N GLU A 571 27.38 -19.39 6.79
CA GLU A 571 28.11 -19.29 5.52
C GLU A 571 29.32 -18.33 5.65
N ILE A 572 30.35 -18.60 4.85
CA ILE A 572 31.54 -17.75 4.72
C ILE A 572 31.65 -17.31 3.27
N LEU A 573 31.60 -16.00 3.03
CA LEU A 573 31.77 -15.41 1.70
C LEU A 573 33.21 -14.90 1.54
N ALA A 574 33.92 -15.39 0.52
CA ALA A 574 35.20 -14.83 0.12
C ALA A 574 34.99 -13.57 -0.73
N TYR A 575 35.87 -12.58 -0.60
CA TYR A 575 35.82 -11.34 -1.37
C TYR A 575 37.20 -10.94 -1.90
N ASP A 576 37.25 -10.38 -3.09
CA ASP A 576 38.39 -9.57 -3.55
C ASP A 576 38.21 -8.12 -3.11
N ARG A 577 36.94 -7.68 -3.04
CA ARG A 577 36.52 -6.34 -2.62
C ARG A 577 35.30 -6.40 -1.71
N LEU A 578 35.36 -5.64 -0.62
CA LEU A 578 34.27 -5.55 0.37
C LEU A 578 33.77 -4.11 0.49
N PHE A 579 32.46 -3.91 0.47
CA PHE A 579 31.83 -2.62 0.71
C PHE A 579 31.01 -2.66 2.00
N LEU A 580 31.32 -1.77 2.93
CA LEU A 580 30.53 -1.51 4.12
C LEU A 580 29.51 -0.40 3.82
N ALA A 581 28.25 -0.80 3.66
CA ALA A 581 27.10 0.06 3.36
C ALA A 581 25.97 -0.14 4.39
N ASN A 582 26.31 -0.61 5.59
CA ASN A 582 25.40 -0.99 6.67
C ASN A 582 24.84 0.22 7.45
N GLY A 583 25.15 1.44 7.01
CA GLY A 583 24.49 2.68 7.42
C GLY A 583 24.63 3.01 8.90
N ALA A 584 23.53 3.50 9.48
CA ALA A 584 23.46 3.99 10.85
C ALA A 584 22.13 3.60 11.50
N GLN A 585 22.18 3.28 12.79
CA GLN A 585 21.04 2.95 13.65
C GLN A 585 20.48 4.20 14.35
N ALA A 586 19.22 4.13 14.79
CA ALA A 586 18.63 5.17 15.63
C ALA A 586 19.42 5.33 16.93
N PHE A 587 19.67 6.57 17.35
CA PHE A 587 20.22 6.82 18.68
C PHE A 587 19.08 6.82 19.70
N ALA A 588 19.03 5.79 20.55
CA ALA A 588 18.15 5.74 21.70
C ALA A 588 18.84 6.47 22.89
N PRO A 589 18.34 7.65 23.31
CA PRO A 589 18.90 8.33 24.47
C PRO A 589 18.68 7.50 25.74
N PRO A 590 19.61 7.53 26.72
CA PRO A 590 19.52 6.74 27.94
C PRO A 590 18.53 7.36 28.94
N ILE A 591 17.24 7.39 28.57
CA ILE A 591 16.15 7.89 29.39
C ILE A 591 15.58 6.69 30.18
N PRO A 592 15.49 6.77 31.52
CA PRO A 592 14.82 5.75 32.32
C PRO A 592 13.40 5.46 31.78
N GLY A 593 13.08 4.18 31.59
CA GLY A 593 11.79 3.73 31.07
C GLY A 593 11.70 3.59 29.54
N MET A 594 12.79 3.81 28.78
CA MET A 594 12.84 3.56 27.34
C MET A 594 12.66 2.09 26.93
N ASP A 595 12.82 1.16 27.87
CA ASP A 595 12.58 -0.27 27.73
C ASP A 595 11.10 -0.67 27.90
N LYS A 596 10.25 0.26 28.33
CA LYS A 596 8.81 0.01 28.53
C LYS A 596 8.06 -0.11 27.21
N SER A 597 6.96 -0.86 27.24
CA SER A 597 6.05 -0.92 26.10
C SER A 597 5.46 0.46 25.80
N GLY A 598 5.35 0.81 24.53
CA GLY A 598 4.91 2.14 24.09
C GLY A 598 6.04 3.17 23.93
N ALA A 599 7.30 2.82 24.24
CA ALA A 599 8.47 3.61 23.90
C ALA A 599 9.17 3.04 22.65
N PHE A 600 9.40 3.90 21.65
CA PHE A 600 9.93 3.50 20.36
C PHE A 600 11.05 4.43 19.88
N VAL A 601 11.79 3.96 18.90
CA VAL A 601 12.60 4.76 17.97
C VAL A 601 11.97 4.66 16.58
N LEU A 602 12.46 5.44 15.61
CA LEU A 602 12.01 5.32 14.22
C LEU A 602 13.20 5.44 13.27
N ARG A 603 13.55 4.33 12.59
CA ARG A 603 14.59 4.31 11.55
C ARG A 603 14.34 3.25 10.48
N GLU A 604 13.89 2.07 10.90
CA GLU A 604 13.68 0.89 10.04
C GLU A 604 12.21 0.58 9.86
N ALA A 605 11.92 -0.21 8.82
CA ALA A 605 10.56 -0.66 8.52
C ALA A 605 9.86 -1.32 9.72
N SER A 606 10.60 -2.14 10.45
CA SER A 606 10.15 -2.84 11.65
C SER A 606 9.76 -1.87 12.77
N ASP A 607 10.46 -0.74 12.92
CA ASP A 607 10.11 0.28 13.91
C ASP A 607 8.74 0.87 13.62
N ALA A 608 8.51 1.27 12.36
CA ALA A 608 7.24 1.84 11.96
C ALA A 608 6.09 0.83 12.07
N GLN A 609 6.34 -0.43 11.69
CA GLN A 609 5.38 -1.52 11.87
C GLN A 609 5.07 -1.76 13.35
N ALA A 610 6.05 -1.72 14.23
CA ALA A 610 5.87 -1.87 15.68
C ALA A 610 5.03 -0.73 16.27
N ILE A 611 5.33 0.52 15.90
CA ILE A 611 4.56 1.70 16.31
C ILE A 611 3.10 1.59 15.84
N ARG A 612 2.88 1.21 14.57
CA ARG A 612 1.54 1.00 14.03
C ARG A 612 0.80 -0.13 14.73
N ALA A 613 1.46 -1.26 14.97
CA ALA A 613 0.87 -2.39 15.67
C ALA A 613 0.46 -1.98 17.09
N TRP A 614 1.32 -1.25 17.80
CA TRP A 614 1.01 -0.69 19.13
C TRP A 614 -0.22 0.22 19.09
N ARG A 615 -0.28 1.17 18.15
CA ARG A 615 -1.44 2.04 17.98
C ARG A 615 -2.74 1.26 17.70
N GLN A 616 -2.66 0.10 17.04
CA GLN A 616 -3.81 -0.72 16.71
C GLN A 616 -4.26 -1.64 17.86
N SER A 617 -3.31 -2.11 18.67
CA SER A 617 -3.61 -2.98 19.82
C SER A 617 -4.02 -2.19 21.06
N GLU A 618 -3.48 -0.98 21.21
CA GLU A 618 -3.68 -0.13 22.37
C GLU A 618 -4.58 1.08 22.06
N ASP A 619 -5.38 1.46 23.06
CA ASP A 619 -6.16 2.70 23.02
C ASP A 619 -5.27 3.91 23.36
N CYS A 620 -4.35 4.24 22.43
CA CYS A 620 -3.49 5.41 22.56
C CYS A 620 -4.28 6.69 22.23
N GLN A 621 -4.17 7.70 23.09
CA GLN A 621 -4.76 9.02 22.88
C GLN A 621 -3.68 10.10 22.75
N ASN A 622 -2.59 9.98 23.50
CA ASN A 622 -1.51 10.96 23.56
C ASN A 622 -0.21 10.36 23.03
N ALA A 623 0.47 11.10 22.16
CA ALA A 623 1.78 10.72 21.65
C ALA A 623 2.79 11.84 21.84
N MET A 624 4.03 11.47 22.15
CA MET A 624 5.13 12.40 22.32
C MET A 624 6.30 12.01 21.42
N VAL A 625 6.84 12.99 20.70
CA VAL A 625 8.06 12.85 19.90
C VAL A 625 9.18 13.64 20.55
N LEU A 626 10.24 12.95 20.99
CA LEU A 626 11.45 13.60 21.48
C LEU A 626 12.38 13.93 20.31
N GLY A 627 12.63 15.21 20.10
CA GLY A 627 13.47 15.75 19.03
C GLY A 627 12.64 16.46 17.96
N GLY A 628 12.88 17.75 17.78
CA GLY A 628 12.23 18.62 16.80
C GLY A 628 13.05 18.84 15.52
N GLY A 629 13.87 17.87 15.12
CA GLY A 629 14.53 17.85 13.81
C GLY A 629 13.60 17.30 12.71
N VAL A 630 14.10 17.19 11.48
CA VAL A 630 13.31 16.75 10.30
C VAL A 630 12.48 15.49 10.58
N LEU A 631 13.13 14.41 11.01
CA LEU A 631 12.46 13.13 11.28
C LEU A 631 11.42 13.25 12.41
N GLY A 632 11.70 14.05 13.44
CA GLY A 632 10.77 14.22 14.56
C GLY A 632 9.53 15.01 14.16
N VAL A 633 9.69 16.04 13.33
CA VAL A 633 8.57 16.80 12.77
C VAL A 633 7.73 15.91 11.83
N GLU A 634 8.37 15.09 10.98
CA GLU A 634 7.69 14.13 10.10
C GLU A 634 6.96 13.02 10.89
N ALA A 635 7.59 12.49 11.95
CA ALA A 635 6.98 11.50 12.84
C ALA A 635 5.78 12.07 13.59
N ALA A 636 5.85 13.33 14.02
CA ALA A 636 4.73 14.00 14.67
C ALA A 636 3.53 14.20 13.72
N ASP A 637 3.77 14.53 12.44
CA ASP A 637 2.69 14.56 11.44
C ASP A 637 2.04 13.19 11.25
N ALA A 638 2.87 12.14 11.17
CA ALA A 638 2.38 10.78 11.01
C ALA A 638 1.48 10.35 12.19
N LEU A 639 1.86 10.69 13.43
CA LEU A 639 1.04 10.43 14.63
C LEU A 639 -0.23 11.28 14.66
N ARG A 640 -0.17 12.55 14.23
CA ARG A 640 -1.35 13.41 14.04
C ARG A 640 -2.31 12.83 13.01
N LYS A 641 -1.81 12.31 11.88
CA LYS A 641 -2.61 11.61 10.85
C LYS A 641 -3.29 10.35 11.40
N LEU A 642 -2.70 9.73 12.43
CA LEU A 642 -3.31 8.66 13.24
C LEU A 642 -4.31 9.15 14.30
N ARG A 643 -4.65 10.45 14.30
CA ARG A 643 -5.57 11.12 15.22
C ARG A 643 -5.13 11.09 16.68
N LEU A 644 -3.82 11.03 16.93
CA LEU A 644 -3.26 11.15 18.28
C LEU A 644 -3.02 12.61 18.63
N LYS A 645 -3.31 12.99 19.87
CA LYS A 645 -2.85 14.28 20.41
C LYS A 645 -1.33 14.22 20.50
N THR A 646 -0.65 15.00 19.67
CA THR A 646 0.79 14.83 19.43
C THR A 646 1.57 16.04 19.95
N THR A 647 2.61 15.79 20.72
CA THR A 647 3.52 16.83 21.25
C THR A 647 4.95 16.56 20.82
N ILE A 648 5.62 17.55 20.25
CA ILE A 648 7.06 17.55 20.00
C ILE A 648 7.76 18.17 21.21
N VAL A 649 8.76 17.48 21.76
CA VAL A 649 9.65 18.00 22.79
C VAL A 649 11.04 18.19 22.19
N GLN A 650 11.55 19.41 22.21
CA GLN A 650 12.82 19.79 21.61
C GLN A 650 13.74 20.44 22.66
N ARG A 651 14.95 19.90 22.79
CA ARG A 651 15.93 20.38 23.77
C ARG A 651 16.41 21.80 23.51
N SER A 652 16.65 22.14 22.25
CA SER A 652 17.05 23.49 21.85
C SER A 652 15.89 24.47 22.00
N ALA A 653 16.17 25.77 21.99
CA ALA A 653 15.14 26.82 22.05
C ALA A 653 14.22 26.85 20.82
N ARG A 654 14.58 26.15 19.74
CA ARG A 654 13.90 26.18 18.43
C ARG A 654 13.90 24.82 17.73
N LEU A 655 12.93 24.62 16.84
CA LEU A 655 12.82 23.45 15.96
C LEU A 655 13.85 23.53 14.83
N MET A 656 14.28 22.37 14.33
CA MET A 656 15.24 22.24 13.23
C MET A 656 16.41 23.23 13.37
N ASP A 657 16.96 23.36 14.57
CA ASP A 657 17.94 24.39 14.95
C ASP A 657 19.25 24.30 14.16
N ARG A 658 19.51 23.15 13.56
CA ARG A 658 20.63 22.87 12.64
C ARG A 658 20.39 23.42 11.24
N GLU A 659 19.15 23.44 10.77
CA GLU A 659 18.76 23.83 9.41
C GLU A 659 18.16 25.24 9.33
N LEU A 660 17.49 25.70 10.39
CA LEU A 660 16.74 26.95 10.42
C LEU A 660 17.32 27.98 11.39
N ASP A 661 17.12 29.24 11.04
CA ASP A 661 17.28 30.37 11.95
C ASP A 661 16.01 30.57 12.80
N GLU A 662 15.99 31.63 13.60
CA GLU A 662 14.88 31.91 14.52
C GLU A 662 13.56 32.17 13.79
N LYS A 663 13.55 33.02 12.75
CA LYS A 663 12.33 33.34 12.00
C LYS A 663 11.79 32.10 11.27
N GLY A 664 12.64 31.33 10.59
CA GLY A 664 12.22 30.09 9.93
C GLY A 664 11.64 29.07 10.90
N SER A 665 12.29 28.85 12.05
CA SER A 665 11.76 27.93 13.07
C SER A 665 10.43 28.41 13.66
N ARG A 666 10.23 29.72 13.83
CA ARG A 666 8.99 30.28 14.35
C ARG A 666 7.83 30.05 13.38
N ILE A 667 8.04 30.24 12.08
CA ILE A 667 7.03 29.97 11.06
C ILE A 667 6.64 28.48 11.07
N LEU A 668 7.63 27.58 11.15
CA LEU A 668 7.37 26.14 11.27
C LEU A 668 6.59 25.81 12.54
N GLN A 669 6.98 26.36 13.70
CA GLN A 669 6.26 26.13 14.96
C GLN A 669 4.80 26.61 14.88
N THR A 670 4.56 27.81 14.35
CA THR A 670 3.20 28.34 14.13
C THR A 670 2.38 27.44 13.22
N PHE A 671 2.99 26.93 12.14
CA PHE A 671 2.34 25.98 11.24
C PHE A 671 1.93 24.69 11.98
N LEU A 672 2.84 24.10 12.75
CA LEU A 672 2.60 22.86 13.51
C LEU A 672 1.50 23.02 14.56
N THR A 673 1.53 24.11 15.33
CA THR A 673 0.49 24.41 16.32
C THR A 673 -0.88 24.57 15.65
N ARG A 674 -0.93 25.25 14.49
CA ARG A 674 -2.18 25.44 13.73
C ARG A 674 -2.80 24.13 13.25
N ILE A 675 -2.00 23.13 12.91
CA ILE A 675 -2.50 21.81 12.51
C ILE A 675 -2.74 20.85 13.69
N GLY A 676 -2.56 21.33 14.94
CA GLY A 676 -2.85 20.57 16.15
C GLY A 676 -1.70 19.73 16.69
N ILE A 677 -0.44 20.09 16.37
CA ILE A 677 0.75 19.51 16.97
C ILE A 677 1.31 20.51 18.00
N ASP A 678 1.35 20.10 19.26
CA ASP A 678 1.92 20.90 20.34
C ASP A 678 3.45 20.87 20.28
N VAL A 679 4.11 21.98 20.62
CA VAL A 679 5.58 22.09 20.60
C VAL A 679 6.09 22.65 21.92
N ILE A 680 6.98 21.91 22.58
CA ILE A 680 7.68 22.32 23.80
C ILE A 680 9.17 22.42 23.49
N THR A 681 9.73 23.63 23.48
CA THR A 681 11.17 23.87 23.31
C THR A 681 11.87 24.07 24.65
N GLY A 682 13.21 24.01 24.67
CA GLY A 682 14.01 24.18 25.89
C GLY A 682 13.82 23.07 26.93
N ALA A 683 13.28 21.92 26.53
CA ALA A 683 13.01 20.79 27.42
C ALA A 683 13.40 19.46 26.75
N SER A 684 13.69 18.45 27.56
CA SER A 684 13.92 17.07 27.11
C SER A 684 13.10 16.12 27.98
N ALA A 685 12.91 14.88 27.52
CA ALA A 685 12.40 13.82 28.38
C ALA A 685 13.47 13.44 29.43
N GLU A 686 13.05 13.40 30.69
CA GLU A 686 13.86 13.01 31.85
C GLU A 686 13.57 11.57 32.27
N GLU A 687 12.30 11.15 32.27
CA GLU A 687 11.86 9.81 32.65
C GLU A 687 10.54 9.45 31.95
N LEU A 688 10.41 8.21 31.46
CA LEU A 688 9.14 7.63 30.99
C LEU A 688 8.49 6.85 32.13
N ILE A 689 7.35 7.34 32.60
CA ILE A 689 6.67 6.87 33.81
C ILE A 689 5.55 5.88 33.43
N GLY A 690 5.48 4.79 34.21
CA GLY A 690 4.46 3.74 34.12
C GLY A 690 4.99 2.40 34.64
N GLU A 691 4.10 1.46 34.95
CA GLU A 691 4.48 0.11 35.39
C GLU A 691 5.06 -0.68 34.21
N ASP A 692 4.20 -1.31 33.40
CA ASP A 692 4.60 -2.13 32.24
C ASP A 692 4.70 -1.35 30.91
N ARG A 693 4.02 -0.21 30.84
CA ARG A 693 3.93 0.63 29.64
C ARG A 693 3.99 2.11 29.97
N VAL A 694 4.42 2.91 29.02
CA VAL A 694 4.47 4.38 29.16
C VAL A 694 3.05 4.91 29.35
N ARG A 695 2.89 5.80 30.33
CA ARG A 695 1.65 6.54 30.62
C ARG A 695 1.88 8.04 30.67
N GLU A 696 3.06 8.44 31.14
CA GLU A 696 3.44 9.83 31.30
C GLU A 696 4.92 10.00 30.99
N VAL A 697 5.30 11.21 30.61
CA VAL A 697 6.71 11.60 30.45
C VAL A 697 6.98 12.79 31.37
N ARG A 698 7.97 12.63 32.26
CA ARG A 698 8.54 13.76 33.00
C ARG A 698 9.56 14.45 32.12
N LEU A 699 9.44 15.77 32.00
CA LEU A 699 10.35 16.62 31.26
C LEU A 699 11.36 17.29 32.19
N THR A 700 12.52 17.67 31.66
CA THR A 700 13.60 18.35 32.40
C THR A 700 13.22 19.72 32.97
N ASN A 701 12.08 20.29 32.56
CA ASN A 701 11.52 21.51 33.13
C ASN A 701 10.60 21.23 34.34
N GLY A 702 10.50 19.98 34.79
CA GLY A 702 9.68 19.54 35.91
C GLY A 702 8.23 19.21 35.54
N SER A 703 7.77 19.54 34.34
CA SER A 703 6.40 19.22 33.91
C SER A 703 6.25 17.72 33.58
N GLN A 704 5.04 17.20 33.79
CA GLN A 704 4.67 15.83 33.42
C GLN A 704 3.54 15.90 32.39
N GLN A 705 3.66 15.12 31.32
CA GLN A 705 2.71 15.10 30.21
C GLN A 705 2.17 13.69 29.99
N PRO A 706 0.86 13.52 29.73
CA PRO A 706 0.31 12.21 29.39
C PRO A 706 0.88 11.72 28.05
N CYS A 707 1.23 10.45 27.99
CA CYS A 707 1.83 9.83 26.81
C CYS A 707 1.60 8.33 26.80
N ASP A 708 0.91 7.83 25.78
CA ASP A 708 0.68 6.40 25.55
C ASP A 708 1.61 5.83 24.47
N LEU A 709 2.23 6.72 23.67
CA LEU A 709 3.11 6.38 22.55
C LEU A 709 4.24 7.41 22.49
N PHE A 710 5.45 6.99 22.85
CA PHE A 710 6.65 7.81 22.84
C PHE A 710 7.56 7.41 21.68
N ILE A 711 8.06 8.37 20.90
CA ILE A 711 9.06 8.13 19.85
C ILE A 711 10.29 9.01 20.12
N ALA A 712 11.46 8.38 20.24
CA ALA A 712 12.74 9.08 20.28
C ALA A 712 13.31 9.30 18.87
N CYS A 713 13.38 10.57 18.46
CA CYS A 713 13.99 11.05 17.23
C CYS A 713 15.26 11.87 17.54
N ALA A 714 16.19 11.27 18.30
CA ALA A 714 17.36 11.97 18.85
C ALA A 714 18.63 11.89 17.97
N GLY A 715 18.49 11.52 16.69
CA GLY A 715 19.59 11.38 15.74
C GLY A 715 19.94 9.91 15.45
N VAL A 716 21.08 9.70 14.78
CA VAL A 716 21.56 8.37 14.36
C VAL A 716 23.03 8.19 14.75
N ARG A 717 23.45 6.93 14.90
CA ARG A 717 24.85 6.54 15.13
C ARG A 717 25.32 5.60 14.01
N PRO A 718 26.45 5.90 13.33
CA PRO A 718 27.04 4.99 12.34
C PRO A 718 27.29 3.59 12.89
N ASN A 719 27.00 2.55 12.10
CA ASN A 719 27.15 1.14 12.49
C ASN A 719 28.59 0.66 12.27
N VAL A 720 29.50 1.08 13.16
CA VAL A 720 30.96 0.90 13.02
C VAL A 720 31.50 -0.38 13.66
N GLU A 721 30.68 -1.11 14.40
CA GLU A 721 31.10 -2.24 15.23
C GLU A 721 31.79 -3.32 14.39
N LEU A 722 31.21 -3.71 13.26
CA LEU A 722 31.80 -4.70 12.35
C LEU A 722 33.18 -4.27 11.81
N ALA A 723 33.34 -2.98 11.49
CA ALA A 723 34.61 -2.43 11.00
C ALA A 723 35.66 -2.35 12.12
N ARG A 724 35.23 -1.95 13.32
CA ARG A 724 36.07 -1.83 14.51
C ARG A 724 36.62 -3.20 14.91
N GLU A 725 35.77 -4.22 14.97
CA GLU A 725 36.16 -5.59 15.28
C GLU A 725 37.09 -6.17 14.22
N ALA A 726 36.94 -5.76 12.96
CA ALA A 726 37.86 -6.09 11.87
C ALA A 726 39.20 -5.32 11.92
N GLY A 727 39.40 -4.45 12.92
CA GLY A 727 40.63 -3.65 13.06
C GLY A 727 40.80 -2.54 12.02
N LEU A 728 39.70 -2.05 11.43
CA LEU A 728 39.71 -0.86 10.58
C LEU A 728 39.76 0.42 11.44
N LYS A 729 40.32 1.50 10.87
CA LYS A 729 40.33 2.81 11.53
C LYS A 729 38.92 3.38 11.59
N VAL A 730 38.44 3.68 12.80
CA VAL A 730 37.11 4.22 13.08
C VAL A 730 37.22 5.39 14.06
N ASP A 731 36.37 6.40 13.91
CA ASP A 731 36.09 7.42 14.93
C ASP A 731 34.57 7.46 15.19
N ARG A 732 33.85 8.44 14.62
CA ARG A 732 32.38 8.46 14.65
C ARG A 732 31.80 7.49 13.64
N GLY A 733 32.45 7.38 12.48
CA GLY A 733 32.20 6.43 11.40
C GLY A 733 33.48 5.69 11.01
N VAL A 734 33.42 4.91 9.93
CA VAL A 734 34.59 4.26 9.33
C VAL A 734 35.37 5.30 8.54
N LEU A 735 36.63 5.54 8.92
CA LEU A 735 37.46 6.55 8.27
C LEU A 735 37.81 6.11 6.85
N VAL A 736 37.56 6.98 5.88
CA VAL A 736 37.83 6.71 4.46
C VAL A 736 38.55 7.87 3.77
N ASP A 737 39.26 7.54 2.69
CA ASP A 737 39.89 8.51 1.79
C ASP A 737 38.87 9.14 0.81
N GLU A 738 39.37 9.98 -0.10
CA GLU A 738 38.54 10.63 -1.13
C GLU A 738 37.89 9.65 -2.13
N HIS A 739 38.42 8.43 -2.21
CA HIS A 739 37.93 7.33 -3.04
C HIS A 739 37.07 6.33 -2.27
N MET A 740 36.70 6.66 -1.02
CA MET A 740 35.90 5.84 -0.11
C MET A 740 36.61 4.55 0.37
N ARG A 741 37.93 4.45 0.22
CA ARG A 741 38.74 3.33 0.72
C ARG A 741 38.99 3.49 2.21
N THR A 742 38.89 2.40 2.95
CA THR A 742 39.19 2.37 4.38
C THR A 742 40.71 2.27 4.62
N SER A 743 41.12 2.04 5.87
CA SER A 743 42.51 1.68 6.19
C SER A 743 42.99 0.35 5.57
N ASP A 744 42.07 -0.45 5.03
CA ASP A 744 42.39 -1.59 4.17
C ASP A 744 42.03 -1.25 2.71
N PRO A 745 42.97 -1.35 1.76
CA PRO A 745 42.73 -0.97 0.37
C PRO A 745 41.71 -1.87 -0.35
N ASN A 746 41.41 -3.06 0.17
CA ASN A 746 40.42 -3.97 -0.39
C ASN A 746 39.01 -3.75 0.20
N ILE A 747 38.87 -2.86 1.19
CA ILE A 747 37.60 -2.59 1.88
C ILE A 747 37.24 -1.10 1.72
N PHE A 748 36.01 -0.87 1.30
CA PHE A 748 35.40 0.44 1.12
C PHE A 748 34.30 0.64 2.16
N ALA A 749 34.02 1.88 2.55
CA ALA A 749 32.85 2.22 3.36
C ALA A 749 32.10 3.38 2.73
N ILE A 750 30.77 3.30 2.67
CA ILE A 750 29.90 4.24 1.94
C ILE A 750 28.58 4.48 2.68
N GLY A 751 27.96 5.63 2.43
CA GLY A 751 26.73 6.04 3.10
C GLY A 751 26.98 6.45 4.55
N ASP A 752 25.95 6.32 5.39
CA ASP A 752 25.97 6.81 6.77
C ASP A 752 27.02 6.14 7.69
N VAL A 753 27.59 5.01 7.27
CA VAL A 753 28.66 4.33 8.03
C VAL A 753 30.03 5.00 7.80
N ALA A 754 30.21 5.69 6.68
CA ALA A 754 31.49 6.28 6.29
C ALA A 754 31.71 7.66 6.91
N GLU A 755 32.94 7.93 7.31
CA GLU A 755 33.37 9.23 7.82
C GLU A 755 34.46 9.83 6.93
N ARG A 756 34.15 10.99 6.34
CA ARG A 756 35.12 11.84 5.63
C ARG A 756 35.38 13.13 6.42
N PRO A 757 36.60 13.68 6.38
CA PRO A 757 36.89 14.97 6.99
C PRO A 757 35.91 16.05 6.51
N ARG A 758 35.30 16.77 7.47
CA ARG A 758 34.41 17.93 7.22
C ARG A 758 33.14 17.64 6.40
N GLN A 759 32.73 16.37 6.26
CA GLN A 759 31.47 16.04 5.61
C GLN A 759 30.40 15.61 6.61
N ILE A 760 29.17 16.05 6.37
CA ILE A 760 27.98 15.65 7.12
C ILE A 760 27.45 14.34 6.50
N GLY A 761 27.35 13.27 7.30
CA GLY A 761 26.64 12.02 6.94
C GLY A 761 25.14 12.11 7.18
N GLY A 762 24.36 11.07 6.83
CA GLY A 762 22.92 11.02 7.10
C GLY A 762 22.01 11.47 5.95
N LEU A 763 22.59 11.77 4.77
CA LEU A 763 21.84 12.21 3.59
C LEU A 763 21.94 11.20 2.46
N TRP A 764 20.77 10.93 1.87
CA TRP A 764 20.62 10.01 0.75
C TRP A 764 21.55 10.33 -0.43
N THR A 765 21.60 11.60 -0.84
CA THR A 765 22.39 12.10 -1.97
C THR A 765 23.90 11.94 -1.74
N VAL A 766 24.34 12.17 -0.49
CA VAL A 766 25.73 11.96 -0.09
C VAL A 766 26.08 10.49 -0.22
N GLY A 767 25.24 9.58 0.30
CA GLY A 767 25.50 8.14 0.22
C GLY A 767 25.54 7.59 -1.21
N THR A 768 24.70 8.10 -2.11
CA THR A 768 24.68 7.65 -3.51
C THR A 768 25.88 8.20 -4.30
N SER A 769 26.30 9.44 -4.03
CA SER A 769 27.54 9.99 -4.62
C SER A 769 28.78 9.23 -4.14
N GLN A 770 28.85 8.89 -2.86
CA GLN A 770 29.92 8.05 -2.32
C GLN A 770 29.95 6.66 -2.98
N ALA A 771 28.78 6.08 -3.25
CA ALA A 771 28.66 4.82 -3.96
C ALA A 771 29.23 4.89 -5.39
N GLU A 772 28.94 5.96 -6.14
CA GLU A 772 29.46 6.17 -7.50
C GLU A 772 30.99 6.32 -7.51
N ILE A 773 31.54 7.08 -6.56
CA ILE A 773 32.99 7.24 -6.37
C ILE A 773 33.64 5.88 -6.10
N ALA A 774 33.11 5.14 -5.12
CA ALA A 774 33.67 3.87 -4.70
C ALA A 774 33.60 2.80 -5.81
N SER A 775 32.50 2.77 -6.57
CA SER A 775 32.30 1.83 -7.68
C SER A 775 33.29 2.05 -8.84
N SER A 776 33.74 3.29 -9.05
CA SER A 776 34.79 3.58 -10.04
C SER A 776 36.18 3.27 -9.48
N ALA A 777 36.43 3.68 -8.24
CA ALA A 777 37.71 3.52 -7.57
C ALA A 777 38.12 2.05 -7.36
N VAL A 778 37.15 1.14 -7.24
CA VAL A 778 37.38 -0.30 -7.10
C VAL A 778 38.12 -0.90 -8.30
N PHE A 779 37.88 -0.34 -9.49
CA PHE A 779 38.48 -0.76 -10.76
C PHE A 779 39.63 0.14 -11.22
N GLY A 780 40.08 1.08 -10.37
CA GLY A 780 41.13 2.04 -10.71
C GLY A 780 40.68 3.17 -11.64
N ILE A 781 39.37 3.36 -11.83
CA ILE A 781 38.81 4.44 -12.64
C ILE A 781 38.77 5.70 -11.77
N VAL A 782 39.50 6.74 -12.19
CA VAL A 782 39.45 8.04 -11.52
C VAL A 782 38.23 8.80 -12.01
N ARG A 783 37.22 8.95 -11.13
CA ARG A 783 36.13 9.91 -11.33
C ARG A 783 36.28 11.08 -10.37
N THR A 784 36.31 12.29 -10.92
CA THR A 784 36.06 13.52 -10.16
C THR A 784 34.54 13.66 -10.01
N ALA A 785 33.99 13.12 -8.92
CA ALA A 785 32.61 13.41 -8.54
C ALA A 785 32.60 14.52 -7.50
N HIS A 786 31.84 15.58 -7.76
CA HIS A 786 31.60 16.60 -6.75
C HIS A 786 30.55 16.07 -5.76
N PRO A 787 30.85 16.03 -4.46
CA PRO A 787 29.85 15.63 -3.48
C PRO A 787 28.68 16.62 -3.56
N PRO A 788 27.43 16.14 -3.60
CA PRO A 788 26.28 17.01 -3.71
C PRO A 788 26.19 17.92 -2.48
N ALA A 789 25.62 19.10 -2.67
CA ALA A 789 25.34 20.02 -1.58
C ALA A 789 24.47 19.31 -0.52
N PRO A 790 24.85 19.30 0.77
CA PRO A 790 24.07 18.67 1.85
C PRO A 790 22.82 19.49 2.18
N LEU A 791 21.86 19.51 1.25
CA LEU A 791 20.59 20.19 1.37
C LEU A 791 19.59 19.31 2.10
N VAL A 792 19.01 19.86 3.15
CA VAL A 792 17.95 19.21 3.93
C VAL A 792 16.61 19.77 3.48
N SER A 793 15.63 18.90 3.28
CA SER A 793 14.24 19.26 2.96
C SER A 793 13.29 18.52 3.90
N LEU A 794 12.30 19.21 4.47
CA LEU A 794 11.21 18.62 5.24
C LEU A 794 10.13 18.08 4.30
N LYS A 795 9.59 16.89 4.58
CA LYS A 795 8.54 16.25 3.76
C LYS A 795 7.25 16.27 4.55
N MET A 796 6.58 17.41 4.51
CA MET A 796 5.33 17.64 5.21
C MET A 796 4.36 18.37 4.28
N GLU A 797 3.11 17.94 4.26
CA GLU A 797 2.08 18.63 3.49
C GLU A 797 1.78 20.00 4.10
N GLY A 798 1.52 21.00 3.25
CA GLY A 798 1.11 22.34 3.70
C GLY A 798 2.24 23.30 4.05
N ILE A 799 3.50 22.86 4.04
CA ILE A 799 4.69 23.71 4.24
C ILE A 799 5.91 23.15 3.49
N ASP A 800 6.72 24.01 2.88
CA ASP A 800 8.01 23.65 2.29
C ASP A 800 9.13 24.27 3.14
N VAL A 801 10.11 23.46 3.52
CA VAL A 801 11.22 23.85 4.38
C VAL A 801 12.51 23.30 3.79
N LYS A 802 13.48 24.19 3.59
CA LYS A 802 14.82 23.83 3.11
C LYS A 802 15.91 24.52 3.94
N GLY A 803 16.96 23.77 4.23
CA GLY A 803 18.13 24.28 4.95
C GLY A 803 19.41 23.76 4.33
N PHE A 804 20.37 24.66 4.14
CA PHE A 804 21.67 24.36 3.56
C PHE A 804 22.76 25.22 4.18
N GLY A 805 23.92 24.62 4.44
CA GLY A 805 25.14 25.37 4.78
C GLY A 805 25.00 26.30 5.99
N ILE A 806 25.55 27.50 5.86
CA ILE A 806 25.52 28.53 6.91
C ILE A 806 24.14 29.21 7.01
N LYS A 807 23.84 29.75 8.20
CA LYS A 807 22.54 30.38 8.52
C LYS A 807 22.67 31.84 8.97
N GLU A 808 23.91 32.32 9.08
CA GLU A 808 24.27 33.64 9.55
C GLU A 808 25.45 34.11 8.70
N ALA A 809 25.44 35.39 8.30
CA ALA A 809 26.49 35.98 7.51
C ALA A 809 27.71 36.27 8.40
N GLY A 810 28.87 35.73 8.01
CA GLY A 810 30.17 36.11 8.56
C GLY A 810 30.86 37.16 7.68
N GLU A 811 32.10 37.50 8.03
CA GLU A 811 32.94 38.37 7.21
C GLU A 811 33.15 37.76 5.80
N GLY A 812 32.92 38.56 4.75
CA GLY A 812 33.05 38.11 3.35
C GLY A 812 31.87 37.28 2.82
N VAL A 813 30.77 37.18 3.56
CA VAL A 813 29.52 36.53 3.12
C VAL A 813 28.47 37.59 2.83
N GLU A 814 27.98 37.64 1.59
CA GLU A 814 26.83 38.46 1.22
C GLU A 814 25.53 37.76 1.61
N GLU A 815 24.64 38.47 2.28
CA GLU A 815 23.32 37.97 2.66
C GLU A 815 22.23 38.61 1.78
N ILE A 816 21.38 37.77 1.18
CA ILE A 816 20.20 38.20 0.44
C ILE A 816 18.96 37.74 1.19
N TYR A 817 18.16 38.70 1.65
CA TYR A 817 16.84 38.48 2.27
C TYR A 817 15.92 39.67 1.96
N ASP A 818 14.63 39.40 1.82
CA ASP A 818 13.61 40.44 1.66
C ASP A 818 13.05 40.85 3.04
N PRO A 819 13.27 42.10 3.51
CA PRO A 819 12.76 42.56 4.81
C PRO A 819 11.23 42.67 4.87
N ASP A 820 10.57 42.90 3.73
CA ASP A 820 9.13 43.16 3.60
C ASP A 820 8.33 41.89 3.22
N GLU A 821 8.96 40.73 3.37
CA GLU A 821 8.38 39.44 3.02
C GLU A 821 7.16 39.08 3.90
N PRO A 822 6.10 38.44 3.35
CA PRO A 822 4.94 38.01 4.12
C PRO A 822 5.32 37.16 5.34
N GLU A 823 4.55 37.26 6.43
CA GLU A 823 4.87 36.59 7.70
C GLU A 823 5.03 35.06 7.61
N ASN A 824 4.39 34.42 6.62
CA ASN A 824 4.42 32.98 6.41
C ASN A 824 5.50 32.53 5.40
N ILE A 825 6.36 33.44 4.94
CA ILE A 825 7.47 33.16 4.03
C ILE A 825 8.77 33.66 4.68
N HIS A 826 9.82 32.86 4.55
CA HIS A 826 11.16 33.22 4.97
C HIS A 826 12.19 32.67 3.98
N ARG A 827 12.86 33.57 3.26
CA ARG A 827 13.90 33.25 2.27
C ARG A 827 15.19 34.00 2.57
N ARG A 828 16.28 33.26 2.81
CA ARG A 828 17.63 33.80 2.97
C ARG A 828 18.61 33.01 2.13
N LEU A 829 19.49 33.70 1.41
CA LEU A 829 20.66 33.13 0.74
C LEU A 829 21.93 33.76 1.28
N PHE A 830 22.96 32.95 1.44
CA PHE A 830 24.30 33.37 1.82
C PHE A 830 25.24 33.05 0.69
N ILE A 831 25.95 34.06 0.18
CA ILE A 831 26.74 33.98 -1.05
C ILE A 831 28.18 34.39 -0.77
N THR A 832 29.12 33.61 -1.28
CA THR A 832 30.55 33.94 -1.24
C THR A 832 31.18 33.63 -2.59
N GLY A 833 31.83 34.62 -3.20
CA GLY A 833 32.48 34.47 -4.51
C GLY A 833 31.53 33.98 -5.61
N GLY A 834 30.31 34.52 -5.63
CA GLY A 834 29.27 34.14 -6.60
C GLY A 834 28.66 32.75 -6.39
N LYS A 835 28.93 32.04 -5.28
CA LYS A 835 28.33 30.73 -4.98
C LYS A 835 27.46 30.77 -3.73
N ILE A 836 26.36 30.02 -3.75
CA ILE A 836 25.53 29.81 -2.55
C ILE A 836 26.30 28.94 -1.56
N VAL A 837 26.60 29.48 -0.38
CA VAL A 837 27.27 28.79 0.73
C VAL A 837 26.32 28.49 1.89
N GLY A 838 25.11 29.03 1.84
CA GLY A 838 24.04 28.74 2.80
C GLY A 838 22.67 29.20 2.30
N ALA A 839 21.62 28.58 2.81
CA ALA A 839 20.25 28.99 2.55
C ALA A 839 19.32 28.56 3.69
N VAL A 840 18.34 29.41 3.98
CA VAL A 840 17.20 29.10 4.85
C VAL A 840 15.93 29.43 4.09
N PHE A 841 15.05 28.45 3.95
CA PHE A 841 13.78 28.59 3.26
C PHE A 841 12.65 27.99 4.10
N VAL A 842 11.59 28.75 4.33
CA VAL A 842 10.31 28.27 4.87
C VAL A 842 9.17 28.98 4.13
N GLY A 843 8.22 28.25 3.57
CA GLY A 843 7.13 28.86 2.82
C GLY A 843 6.03 27.88 2.39
N PRO A 844 5.10 28.35 1.53
CA PRO A 844 4.07 27.51 0.94
C PRO A 844 4.64 26.31 0.17
N PRO A 845 3.90 25.20 0.06
CA PRO A 845 4.31 24.03 -0.72
C PRO A 845 4.81 24.39 -2.13
N GLY A 846 5.93 23.80 -2.55
CA GLY A 846 6.49 23.94 -3.89
C GLY A 846 7.34 25.19 -4.14
N THR A 847 7.23 26.21 -3.28
CA THR A 847 7.88 27.50 -3.51
C THR A 847 9.38 27.53 -3.20
N GLY A 848 9.93 26.49 -2.55
CA GLY A 848 11.37 26.40 -2.25
C GLY A 848 12.17 25.63 -3.29
N LYS A 849 11.53 25.07 -4.32
CA LYS A 849 12.16 24.16 -5.29
C LYS A 849 13.37 24.79 -5.99
N ASP A 850 13.23 26.01 -6.50
CA ASP A 850 14.29 26.67 -7.28
C ASP A 850 15.53 26.96 -6.43
N VAL A 851 15.32 27.33 -5.15
CA VAL A 851 16.41 27.43 -4.16
C VAL A 851 17.14 26.10 -4.03
N GLY A 852 16.38 25.00 -3.91
CA GLY A 852 16.95 23.67 -3.81
C GLY A 852 17.74 23.25 -5.05
N LEU A 853 17.20 23.50 -6.24
CA LEU A 853 17.86 23.18 -7.52
C LEU A 853 19.14 24.01 -7.71
N ALA A 854 19.10 25.31 -7.47
CA ALA A 854 20.29 26.17 -7.58
C ALA A 854 21.41 25.74 -6.62
N ILE A 855 21.06 25.36 -5.38
CA ILE A 855 22.02 24.82 -4.40
C ILE A 855 22.66 23.51 -4.90
N GLN A 856 21.86 22.61 -5.48
CA GLN A 856 22.35 21.34 -5.99
C GLN A 856 23.20 21.50 -7.26
N ALA A 857 22.84 22.43 -8.14
CA ALA A 857 23.61 22.73 -9.35
C ALA A 857 25.03 23.20 -9.03
N GLY A 858 25.21 23.92 -7.91
CA GLY A 858 26.51 24.44 -7.47
C GLY A 858 27.14 25.44 -8.46
N THR A 859 26.33 25.96 -9.39
CA THR A 859 26.71 26.95 -10.39
C THR A 859 26.86 28.33 -9.75
N SER A 860 27.60 29.21 -10.45
CA SER A 860 27.74 30.59 -10.01
C SER A 860 26.40 31.33 -10.18
N VAL A 861 25.94 32.01 -9.13
CA VAL A 861 24.78 32.90 -9.16
C VAL A 861 25.13 34.31 -9.66
N GLU A 862 26.41 34.59 -9.94
CA GLU A 862 26.87 35.88 -10.46
C GLU A 862 26.01 36.44 -11.62
N PRO A 863 25.59 35.63 -12.62
CA PRO A 863 24.78 36.13 -13.74
C PRO A 863 23.40 36.67 -13.32
N ILE A 864 22.87 36.22 -12.19
CA ILE A 864 21.54 36.60 -11.68
C ILE A 864 21.62 37.41 -10.37
N LEU A 865 22.82 37.71 -9.88
CA LEU A 865 23.03 38.25 -8.53
C LEU A 865 22.35 39.61 -8.34
N ASP A 866 22.40 40.49 -9.34
CA ASP A 866 21.74 41.80 -9.28
C ASP A 866 20.21 41.71 -9.26
N ARG A 867 19.63 40.64 -9.79
CA ARG A 867 18.19 40.35 -9.71
C ARG A 867 17.84 39.79 -8.34
N LEU A 868 18.66 38.89 -7.79
CA LEU A 868 18.50 38.39 -6.43
C LEU A 868 18.60 39.51 -5.38
N ARG A 869 19.48 40.49 -5.57
CA ARG A 869 19.57 41.72 -4.73
C ARG A 869 18.30 42.57 -4.78
N LYS A 870 17.50 42.45 -5.84
CA LYS A 870 16.18 43.06 -5.99
C LYS A 870 15.04 42.11 -5.61
N PHE A 871 15.37 40.99 -4.97
CA PHE A 871 14.45 39.97 -4.48
C PHE A 871 13.63 39.28 -5.59
N ASP A 872 14.15 39.25 -6.82
CA ASP A 872 13.59 38.45 -7.91
C ASP A 872 14.03 36.98 -7.77
N TRP A 873 13.35 36.28 -6.87
CA TRP A 873 13.61 34.87 -6.56
C TRP A 873 13.36 33.93 -7.74
N ALA A 874 12.54 34.33 -8.72
CA ALA A 874 12.25 33.53 -9.90
C ALA A 874 13.48 33.35 -10.81
N ALA A 875 14.46 34.26 -10.71
CA ALA A 875 15.72 34.18 -11.44
C ALA A 875 16.53 32.90 -11.13
N LEU A 876 16.30 32.27 -9.96
CA LEU A 876 16.95 30.99 -9.61
C LEU A 876 16.57 29.85 -10.56
N SER A 877 15.41 29.93 -11.20
CA SER A 877 14.94 28.91 -12.15
C SER A 877 15.65 28.95 -13.51
N GLU A 878 16.47 29.98 -13.75
CA GLU A 878 17.24 30.19 -14.98
C GLU A 878 18.64 29.55 -14.92
N LEU A 879 19.06 29.10 -13.72
CA LEU A 879 20.30 28.36 -13.47
C LEU A 879 20.08 26.85 -13.64
#